data_AF-B6WPV2-F1
#
_entry.id   AF-B6WPV2-F1
#
_cell.length_a   1.000
_cell.length_b   1.000
_cell.length_c   1.000
_cell.angle_alpha   90.00
_cell.angle_beta   90.00
_cell.angle_gamma   90.00
#
_symmetry.space_group_name_H-M   'P 1'
#
loop_
_entity.id
_entity.type
_entity.pdbx_description
1 polymer ?
#
loop_
_entity_poly.entity_id
_entity_poly.type
_entity_poly.pdbx_seq_one_letter_code
_entity_poly.pdbx_strand_id
1 'polypeptide(L)'
;MNTAPSACDLTRRDLMDMDALLMQELGKFIHCSHHALYFPTSHAPRQPELLPRERRLLLPLYRQGSLLGVLMLHGVKVRDARILLPQLPAIADLCLELLARVKATRVDAVTGLATENVLYGSMEDEAARVREIFADPSRGDGQTSPLHRLCMGLVLLHFSNGREIVGRMGFRFADELMRRAAEALQEELPSDVVAARVGRFGMALLLPSVSGRSACQKMAEAALARMAGAAMPAPLTGRTIRPRLSAGHAVYPQDMEGAELRLPMFEQARMLMERARLAARMTSQPGAPRVMPFARILQDGGTVLRALPQGRVRVGLGAQAKAREGMRFAVWGPSGQEGSGNQYKGEVVLLQVREFHSVAETVHLADATAPLEAGDRLSLLEVPSLAASHPHTPGGKAAAADGPATPGQEGAAAADAETESAPAGSVQELRARVPVLEDGSCAGIYGHGDFLHLFAQEKERTGRFVLAIVRVDVPHDARQEAALGECLAAWRQIPELCAGEPLAGLYGSNALIFFHADSHAEALLPHYAALCARLEDAGLPVSAGLAGYPLLHYRKGEMPDCALKALEYAQLLPSPRAGLCNSLALNISADRRYALGDVFGAIDEYKLALLADAENVLARNSLGVCMAALGRYHEARRHFLEALRYKGDAGPERQERIAQTHYNLGTVCQQLGERRAAARYYRECIKDAPEHVYAHLRLGQLCEEGGRRNEARRFYELAAAIEDRQAEQAGEQRPSLARRYLARLAARQRHGGEARELLHDTLLRNPFDAAAMLLLARLYLDGDEDPAMAELLARKSVGLRDTPEGWQVLARALRALGREEEASLAEAHASVG
;
A
#
# COMPACT_ATOMS: atom_id res chain seq x y z
N MET A 1 -3.93 -36.43 -39.67
CA MET A 1 -2.77 -36.88 -38.88
C MET A 1 -1.60 -35.96 -39.20
N ASN A 2 -1.46 -34.86 -38.47
CA ASN A 2 -0.26 -34.03 -38.44
C ASN A 2 0.19 -34.06 -36.98
N THR A 3 1.00 -35.04 -36.62
CA THR A 3 1.68 -35.04 -35.32
C THR A 3 2.79 -34.00 -35.44
N ALA A 4 2.51 -32.76 -34.99
CA ALA A 4 3.57 -31.82 -34.70
C ALA A 4 4.59 -32.55 -33.78
N PRO A 5 5.91 -32.38 -34.02
CA PRO A 5 6.92 -33.03 -33.19
C PRO A 5 6.63 -32.71 -31.72
N SER A 6 6.61 -33.73 -30.88
CA SER A 6 6.44 -33.52 -29.45
C SER A 6 7.67 -32.77 -28.93
N ALA A 7 7.51 -31.91 -27.92
CA ALA A 7 8.65 -31.21 -27.30
C ALA A 7 9.74 -32.19 -26.77
N CYS A 8 9.40 -33.47 -26.63
CA CYS A 8 10.28 -34.56 -26.21
C CYS A 8 10.96 -35.31 -27.36
N ASP A 9 10.74 -34.90 -28.62
CA ASP A 9 11.42 -35.51 -29.76
C ASP A 9 12.91 -35.08 -29.79
N LEU A 10 13.78 -36.00 -30.19
CA LEU A 10 15.22 -35.73 -30.22
C LEU A 10 15.56 -34.91 -31.46
N THR A 11 16.34 -33.86 -31.26
CA THR A 11 16.88 -33.00 -32.31
C THR A 11 18.37 -33.28 -32.51
N ARG A 12 18.94 -32.70 -33.56
CA ARG A 12 20.39 -32.76 -33.82
C ARG A 12 21.20 -32.15 -32.68
N ARG A 13 20.69 -31.10 -32.05
CA ARG A 13 21.33 -30.42 -30.92
C ARG A 13 21.38 -31.31 -29.69
N ASP A 14 20.29 -32.02 -29.40
CA ASP A 14 20.26 -32.96 -28.27
C ASP A 14 21.30 -34.08 -28.42
N LEU A 15 21.58 -34.53 -29.65
CA LEU A 15 22.65 -35.50 -29.90
C LEU A 15 24.05 -34.95 -29.65
N MET A 16 24.28 -33.66 -29.92
CA MET A 16 25.54 -33.00 -29.61
C MET A 16 25.69 -32.83 -28.10
N ASP A 17 24.64 -32.38 -27.41
CA ASP A 17 24.65 -32.14 -25.97
C ASP A 17 24.75 -33.44 -25.15
N MET A 18 24.33 -34.57 -25.71
CA MET A 18 24.29 -35.88 -25.04
C MET A 18 25.22 -36.92 -25.69
N ASP A 19 26.25 -36.48 -26.44
CA ASP A 19 27.17 -37.36 -27.15
C ASP A 19 27.87 -38.37 -26.22
N ALA A 20 28.28 -37.92 -25.03
CA ALA A 20 28.96 -38.71 -24.03
C ALA A 20 28.04 -39.81 -23.49
N LEU A 21 26.76 -39.50 -23.26
CA LEU A 21 25.78 -40.50 -22.79
C LEU A 21 25.49 -41.52 -23.90
N LEU A 22 25.33 -41.05 -25.14
CA LEU A 22 25.16 -41.93 -26.29
C LEU A 22 26.32 -42.92 -26.41
N MET A 23 27.55 -42.44 -26.26
CA MET A 23 28.75 -43.27 -26.32
C MET A 23 28.93 -44.18 -25.12
N GLN A 24 28.55 -43.74 -23.92
CA GLN A 24 28.56 -44.57 -22.72
C GLN A 24 27.63 -45.78 -22.87
N GLU A 25 26.44 -45.59 -23.44
CA GLU A 25 25.48 -46.67 -23.65
C GLU A 25 25.86 -47.56 -24.84
N LEU A 26 26.27 -46.97 -25.96
CA LEU A 26 26.70 -47.72 -27.13
C LEU A 26 27.99 -48.53 -26.88
N GLY A 27 28.89 -47.98 -26.07
CA GLY A 27 30.17 -48.60 -25.68
C GLY A 27 30.02 -49.94 -24.96
N LYS A 28 28.85 -50.21 -24.35
CA LYS A 28 28.52 -51.51 -23.74
C LYS A 28 28.45 -52.64 -24.76
N PHE A 29 28.19 -52.33 -26.02
CA PHE A 29 28.04 -53.30 -27.12
C PHE A 29 29.24 -53.29 -28.06
N ILE A 30 29.79 -52.11 -28.36
CA ILE A 30 30.85 -51.96 -29.36
C ILE A 30 31.97 -51.04 -28.84
N HIS A 31 33.19 -51.57 -28.79
CA HIS A 31 34.36 -50.81 -28.37
C HIS A 31 34.97 -50.06 -29.55
N CYS A 32 35.29 -48.78 -29.36
CA CYS A 32 35.99 -47.91 -30.31
C CYS A 32 37.10 -47.11 -29.60
N SER A 33 38.11 -46.66 -30.34
CA SER A 33 39.19 -45.81 -29.78
C SER A 33 38.81 -44.33 -29.75
N HIS A 34 38.08 -43.85 -30.75
CA HIS A 34 37.52 -42.50 -30.81
C HIS A 34 36.26 -42.52 -31.68
N HIS A 35 35.40 -41.51 -31.49
CA HIS A 35 34.16 -41.35 -32.23
C HIS A 35 34.03 -39.92 -32.75
N ALA A 36 33.25 -39.75 -33.83
CA ALA A 36 32.85 -38.44 -34.31
C ALA A 36 31.36 -38.48 -34.72
N LEU A 37 30.59 -37.49 -34.30
CA LEU A 37 29.20 -37.33 -34.69
C LEU A 37 29.12 -36.34 -35.87
N TYR A 38 28.49 -36.75 -36.97
CA TYR A 38 28.37 -35.92 -38.16
C TYR A 38 26.93 -35.82 -38.66
N PHE A 39 26.58 -34.68 -39.24
CA PHE A 39 25.23 -34.35 -39.72
C PHE A 39 25.24 -34.13 -41.25
N PRO A 40 25.18 -35.19 -42.06
CA PRO A 40 25.34 -35.09 -43.51
C PRO A 40 24.15 -34.35 -44.15
N THR A 41 24.43 -33.40 -45.03
CA THR A 41 23.43 -32.68 -45.84
C THR A 41 23.06 -33.43 -47.13
N SER A 42 23.93 -34.34 -47.60
CA SER A 42 23.73 -35.23 -48.76
C SER A 42 24.50 -36.54 -48.57
N HIS A 43 24.01 -37.65 -49.15
CA HIS A 43 24.68 -38.97 -49.14
C HIS A 43 24.90 -39.61 -47.75
N ALA A 44 23.85 -39.69 -46.92
CA ALA A 44 23.92 -40.47 -45.67
C ALA A 44 23.80 -41.99 -45.94
N PRO A 45 24.60 -42.83 -45.25
CA PRO A 45 24.43 -44.28 -45.32
C PRO A 45 23.05 -44.68 -44.78
N ARG A 46 22.31 -45.49 -45.53
CA ARG A 46 20.96 -45.97 -45.13
C ARG A 46 21.01 -47.11 -44.11
N GLN A 47 22.15 -47.79 -44.01
CA GLN A 47 22.41 -48.90 -43.10
C GLN A 47 23.83 -48.78 -42.54
N PRO A 48 24.14 -49.44 -41.41
CA PRO A 48 25.48 -49.43 -40.85
C PRO A 48 26.52 -49.94 -41.87
N GLU A 49 27.56 -49.16 -42.11
CA GLU A 49 28.61 -49.49 -43.08
C GLU A 49 29.94 -49.70 -42.36
N LEU A 50 30.44 -50.94 -42.37
CA LEU A 50 31.74 -51.29 -41.81
C LEU A 50 32.80 -51.24 -42.91
N LEU A 51 33.80 -50.38 -42.74
CA LEU A 51 34.96 -50.23 -43.61
C LEU A 51 36.14 -51.02 -43.02
N PRO A 52 36.37 -52.29 -43.43
CA PRO A 52 37.24 -53.21 -42.69
C PRO A 52 38.72 -52.83 -42.78
N ARG A 53 39.13 -52.23 -43.90
CA ARG A 53 40.51 -51.76 -44.14
C ARG A 53 40.88 -50.58 -43.24
N GLU A 54 39.90 -49.75 -42.92
CA GLU A 54 40.09 -48.54 -42.12
C GLU A 54 39.74 -48.74 -40.63
N ARG A 55 39.21 -49.92 -40.27
CA ARG A 55 38.65 -50.21 -38.93
C ARG A 55 37.65 -49.14 -38.49
N ARG A 56 36.84 -48.67 -39.44
CA ARG A 56 35.81 -47.64 -39.25
C ARG A 56 34.42 -48.22 -39.43
N LEU A 57 33.47 -47.73 -38.63
CA LEU A 57 32.05 -48.07 -38.74
C LEU A 57 31.24 -46.78 -38.80
N LEU A 58 30.43 -46.65 -39.84
CA LEU A 58 29.45 -45.57 -39.98
C LEU A 58 28.09 -46.09 -39.52
N LEU A 59 27.57 -45.53 -38.44
CA LEU A 59 26.29 -45.94 -37.84
C LEU A 59 25.26 -44.82 -37.97
N PRO A 60 24.30 -44.91 -38.92
CA PRO A 60 23.26 -43.90 -39.03
C PRO A 60 22.27 -43.99 -37.88
N LEU A 61 21.97 -42.84 -37.27
CA LEU A 61 21.09 -42.70 -36.10
C LEU A 61 19.70 -42.29 -36.56
N TYR A 62 18.81 -43.27 -36.69
CA TYR A 62 17.40 -43.06 -37.05
C TYR A 62 16.51 -43.11 -35.82
N ARG A 63 15.54 -42.20 -35.74
CA ARG A 63 14.44 -42.26 -34.76
C ARG A 63 13.13 -41.88 -35.43
N GLN A 64 12.09 -42.69 -35.22
CA GLN A 64 10.76 -42.49 -35.85
C GLN A 64 10.84 -42.24 -37.38
N GLY A 65 11.78 -42.89 -38.06
CA GLY A 65 11.97 -42.76 -39.51
C GLY A 65 12.75 -41.52 -39.98
N SER A 66 13.19 -40.65 -39.06
CA SER A 66 14.01 -39.48 -39.39
C SER A 66 15.48 -39.70 -39.03
N LEU A 67 16.39 -39.33 -39.94
CA LEU A 67 17.84 -39.38 -39.71
C LEU A 67 18.25 -38.18 -38.85
N LEU A 68 18.70 -38.45 -37.63
CA LEU A 68 19.14 -37.42 -36.69
C LEU A 68 20.63 -37.08 -36.87
N GLY A 69 21.46 -38.05 -37.25
CA GLY A 69 22.89 -37.88 -37.47
C GLY A 69 23.54 -39.21 -37.82
N VAL A 70 24.85 -39.22 -38.01
CA VAL A 70 25.59 -40.46 -38.23
C VAL A 70 26.82 -40.46 -37.32
N LEU A 71 27.03 -41.59 -36.66
CA LEU A 71 28.12 -41.79 -35.73
C LEU A 71 29.25 -42.54 -36.41
N MET A 72 30.44 -41.93 -36.48
CA MET A 72 31.64 -42.50 -37.05
C MET A 72 32.51 -43.07 -35.93
N LEU A 73 32.54 -44.39 -35.81
CA LEU A 73 33.35 -45.09 -34.81
C LEU A 73 34.68 -45.53 -35.44
N HIS A 74 35.78 -45.23 -34.77
CA HIS A 74 37.13 -45.56 -35.22
C HIS A 74 37.78 -46.63 -34.33
N GLY A 75 38.68 -47.42 -34.91
CA GLY A 75 39.43 -48.45 -34.17
C GLY A 75 38.58 -49.64 -33.74
N VAL A 76 37.46 -49.88 -34.43
CA VAL A 76 36.51 -50.95 -34.09
C VAL A 76 37.09 -52.32 -34.45
N LYS A 77 36.92 -53.31 -33.57
CA LYS A 77 37.29 -54.70 -33.87
C LYS A 77 36.36 -55.27 -34.94
N VAL A 78 36.91 -55.50 -36.15
CA VAL A 78 36.15 -55.92 -37.34
C VAL A 78 35.34 -57.21 -37.12
N ARG A 79 35.88 -58.19 -36.35
CA ARG A 79 35.17 -59.44 -36.06
C ARG A 79 33.90 -59.18 -35.24
N ASP A 80 34.02 -58.40 -34.17
CA ASP A 80 32.92 -58.10 -33.24
C ASP A 80 31.85 -57.24 -33.93
N ALA A 81 32.27 -56.22 -34.69
CA ALA A 81 31.35 -55.36 -35.44
C ALA A 81 30.56 -56.10 -36.52
N ARG A 82 31.17 -57.10 -37.18
CA ARG A 82 30.51 -57.87 -38.24
C ARG A 82 29.39 -58.77 -37.71
N ILE A 83 29.53 -59.27 -36.48
CA ILE A 83 28.51 -60.07 -35.79
C ILE A 83 27.33 -59.17 -35.39
N LEU A 84 27.63 -57.97 -34.89
CA LEU A 84 26.62 -57.04 -34.40
C LEU A 84 25.93 -56.24 -35.52
N LEU A 85 26.48 -56.21 -36.74
CA LEU A 85 26.03 -55.36 -37.84
C LEU A 85 24.51 -55.39 -38.10
N PRO A 86 23.81 -56.55 -38.08
CA PRO A 86 22.37 -56.61 -38.26
C PRO A 86 21.56 -56.04 -37.07
N GLN A 87 22.15 -56.04 -35.88
CA GLN A 87 21.52 -55.63 -34.62
C GLN A 87 21.81 -54.17 -34.26
N LEU A 88 22.89 -53.60 -34.80
CA LEU A 88 23.33 -52.22 -34.54
C LEU A 88 22.23 -51.16 -34.74
N PRO A 89 21.35 -51.21 -35.76
CA PRO A 89 20.27 -50.24 -35.89
C PRO A 89 19.29 -50.27 -34.71
N ALA A 90 18.94 -51.47 -34.23
CA ALA A 90 18.03 -51.64 -33.09
C ALA A 90 18.69 -51.20 -31.78
N ILE A 91 19.97 -51.51 -31.59
CA ILE A 91 20.76 -51.04 -30.44
C ILE A 91 20.84 -49.51 -30.44
N ALA A 92 21.13 -48.90 -31.59
CA ALA A 92 21.18 -47.45 -31.74
C ALA A 92 19.81 -46.82 -31.41
N ASP A 93 18.71 -47.37 -31.92
CA ASP A 93 17.36 -46.88 -31.62
C ASP A 93 17.02 -46.97 -30.12
N LEU A 94 17.42 -48.05 -29.43
CA LEU A 94 17.27 -48.16 -27.97
C LEU A 94 18.09 -47.11 -27.21
N CYS A 95 19.33 -46.85 -27.62
CA CYS A 95 20.14 -45.78 -27.05
C CYS A 95 19.47 -44.41 -27.27
N LEU A 96 18.93 -44.16 -28.46
CA LEU A 96 18.19 -42.93 -28.76
C LEU A 96 16.88 -42.85 -27.96
N GLU A 97 16.19 -43.95 -27.72
CA GLU A 97 15.02 -43.98 -26.83
C GLU A 97 15.41 -43.59 -25.40
N LEU A 98 16.53 -44.10 -24.88
CA LEU A 98 17.05 -43.72 -23.58
C LEU A 98 17.40 -42.22 -23.52
N LEU A 99 18.10 -41.69 -24.53
CA LEU A 99 18.39 -40.26 -24.64
C LEU A 99 17.11 -39.43 -24.63
N ALA A 100 16.08 -39.87 -25.34
CA ALA A 100 14.80 -39.20 -25.36
C ALA A 100 14.07 -39.23 -24.01
N ARG A 101 14.13 -40.34 -23.28
CA ARG A 101 13.59 -40.44 -21.92
C ARG A 101 14.33 -39.52 -20.97
N VAL A 102 15.65 -39.42 -21.08
CA VAL A 102 16.46 -38.48 -20.29
C VAL A 102 16.14 -37.03 -20.67
N LYS A 103 15.92 -36.72 -21.95
CA LYS A 103 15.42 -35.40 -22.36
C LYS A 103 14.05 -35.13 -21.72
N ALA A 104 13.13 -36.08 -21.77
CA ALA A 104 11.78 -35.93 -21.21
C ALA A 104 11.75 -35.71 -19.69
N THR A 105 12.78 -36.12 -18.94
CA THR A 105 12.89 -35.78 -17.50
C THR A 105 13.48 -34.39 -17.26
N ARG A 106 14.16 -33.82 -18.27
CA ARG A 106 14.84 -32.52 -18.20
C ARG A 106 14.00 -31.38 -18.78
N VAL A 107 13.08 -31.64 -19.71
CA VAL A 107 12.23 -30.62 -20.35
C VAL A 107 10.75 -30.78 -20.02
N ASP A 108 10.02 -29.67 -20.00
CA ASP A 108 8.57 -29.67 -19.86
C ASP A 108 7.89 -30.08 -21.18
N ALA A 109 6.92 -30.99 -21.08
CA ALA A 109 6.25 -31.56 -22.25
C ALA A 109 5.38 -30.57 -23.04
N VAL A 110 4.97 -29.45 -22.45
CA VAL A 110 4.12 -28.44 -23.11
C VAL A 110 4.97 -27.36 -23.75
N THR A 111 5.93 -26.82 -23.01
CA THR A 111 6.70 -25.64 -23.45
C THR A 111 8.03 -25.99 -24.09
N GLY A 112 8.57 -27.21 -23.88
CA GLY A 112 9.92 -27.58 -24.30
C GLY A 112 11.04 -26.86 -23.54
N LEU A 113 10.71 -26.05 -22.53
CA LEU A 113 11.67 -25.40 -21.65
C LEU A 113 12.24 -26.40 -20.64
N ALA A 114 13.35 -26.07 -20.00
CA ALA A 114 13.89 -26.89 -18.91
C ALA A 114 12.88 -27.03 -17.76
N THR A 115 12.92 -28.15 -17.04
CA THR A 115 12.14 -28.35 -15.82
C THR A 115 12.70 -27.51 -14.67
N GLU A 116 11.87 -27.29 -13.65
CA GLU A 116 12.28 -26.59 -12.43
C GLU A 116 13.47 -27.28 -11.73
N ASN A 117 13.58 -28.61 -11.82
CA ASN A 117 14.72 -29.36 -11.26
C ASN A 117 16.03 -29.04 -11.99
N VAL A 118 16.00 -28.95 -13.32
CA VAL A 118 17.18 -28.56 -14.12
C VAL A 118 17.59 -27.13 -13.79
N LEU A 119 16.62 -26.22 -13.64
CA LEU A 119 16.88 -24.85 -13.23
C LEU A 119 17.60 -24.77 -11.88
N TYR A 120 17.12 -25.49 -10.85
CA TYR A 120 17.77 -25.51 -9.54
C TYR A 120 19.21 -26.04 -9.62
N GLY A 121 19.46 -27.12 -10.37
CA GLY A 121 20.83 -27.60 -10.59
C GLY A 121 21.72 -26.55 -11.25
N SER A 122 21.24 -25.88 -12.30
CA SER A 122 21.99 -24.80 -12.95
C SER A 122 22.24 -23.60 -12.04
N MET A 123 21.29 -23.27 -11.15
CA MET A 123 21.45 -22.22 -10.14
C MET A 123 22.51 -22.58 -9.09
N GLU A 124 22.54 -23.84 -8.64
CA GLU A 124 23.54 -24.34 -7.69
C GLU A 124 24.95 -24.29 -8.29
N ASP A 125 25.10 -24.75 -9.54
CA ASP A 125 26.37 -24.73 -10.26
C ASP A 125 26.89 -23.29 -10.47
N GLU A 126 26.00 -22.36 -10.85
CA GLU A 126 26.38 -20.95 -11.04
C GLU A 126 26.68 -20.26 -9.71
N ALA A 127 25.91 -20.53 -8.65
CA ALA A 127 26.20 -19.99 -7.31
C ALA A 127 27.55 -20.49 -6.78
N ALA A 128 27.89 -21.76 -7.04
CA ALA A 128 29.19 -22.33 -6.71
C ALA A 128 30.33 -21.64 -7.47
N ARG A 129 30.17 -21.44 -8.80
CA ARG A 129 31.14 -20.68 -9.62
C ARG A 129 31.36 -19.27 -9.09
N VAL A 130 30.28 -18.53 -8.82
CA VAL A 130 30.37 -17.17 -8.27
C VAL A 130 31.13 -17.17 -6.94
N ARG A 131 30.86 -18.14 -6.05
CA ARG A 131 31.54 -18.26 -4.74
C ARG A 131 33.02 -18.60 -4.88
N GLU A 132 33.40 -19.49 -5.79
CA GLU A 132 34.80 -19.83 -6.07
C GLU A 132 35.60 -18.59 -6.52
N ILE A 133 35.01 -17.75 -7.36
CA ILE A 133 35.64 -16.51 -7.82
C ILE A 133 35.80 -15.49 -6.69
N PHE A 134 34.84 -15.41 -5.76
CA PHE A 134 34.99 -14.59 -4.55
C PHE A 134 36.08 -15.11 -3.60
N ALA A 135 36.34 -16.42 -3.58
CA ALA A 135 37.37 -17.03 -2.74
C ALA A 135 38.79 -16.88 -3.33
N ASP A 136 38.93 -16.95 -4.66
CA ASP A 136 40.21 -16.77 -5.36
C ASP A 136 40.05 -15.89 -6.62
N PRO A 137 40.21 -14.56 -6.50
CA PRO A 137 40.10 -13.62 -7.62
C PRO A 137 41.11 -13.84 -8.75
N SER A 138 42.22 -14.54 -8.48
CA SER A 138 43.32 -14.78 -9.42
C SER A 138 43.00 -15.84 -10.48
N ARG A 139 41.93 -16.62 -10.30
CA ARG A 139 41.49 -17.69 -11.21
C ARG A 139 40.56 -17.25 -12.34
N GLY A 140 40.16 -15.99 -12.40
CA GLY A 140 39.34 -15.46 -13.48
C GLY A 140 40.11 -15.40 -14.81
N ASP A 141 39.40 -15.55 -15.94
CA ASP A 141 39.89 -15.54 -17.33
C ASP A 141 40.65 -14.24 -17.70
N GLY A 142 41.87 -14.04 -17.18
CA GLY A 142 42.90 -13.09 -17.66
C GLY A 142 42.51 -11.61 -17.87
N GLN A 143 41.26 -11.23 -17.67
CA GLN A 143 40.70 -9.91 -17.83
C GLN A 143 40.29 -9.42 -16.46
N THR A 144 40.85 -8.29 -16.08
CA THR A 144 40.55 -7.52 -14.87
C THR A 144 39.11 -6.96 -14.93
N SER A 145 38.11 -7.84 -14.98
CA SER A 145 36.74 -7.48 -14.71
C SER A 145 36.57 -7.40 -13.19
N PRO A 146 36.18 -6.24 -12.64
CA PRO A 146 36.15 -6.08 -11.20
C PRO A 146 35.10 -7.01 -10.59
N LEU A 147 35.48 -7.70 -9.51
CA LEU A 147 34.72 -8.75 -8.79
C LEU A 147 33.24 -8.40 -8.49
N HIS A 148 32.87 -7.13 -8.50
CA HIS A 148 31.49 -6.66 -8.33
C HIS A 148 30.56 -6.92 -9.54
N ARG A 149 31.07 -7.48 -10.65
CA ARG A 149 30.31 -7.71 -11.91
C ARG A 149 29.94 -9.16 -12.19
N LEU A 150 30.29 -10.10 -11.32
CA LEU A 150 29.94 -11.52 -11.49
C LEU A 150 28.79 -11.87 -10.56
N CYS A 151 27.57 -11.71 -11.07
CA CYS A 151 26.34 -12.05 -10.37
C CYS A 151 25.56 -13.09 -11.17
N MET A 152 24.72 -13.85 -10.47
CA MET A 152 23.71 -14.70 -11.10
C MET A 152 22.36 -13.99 -11.01
N GLY A 153 21.72 -13.79 -12.16
CA GLY A 153 20.41 -13.16 -12.26
C GLY A 153 19.31 -14.19 -12.44
N LEU A 154 18.21 -14.07 -11.70
CA LEU A 154 17.02 -14.89 -11.89
C LEU A 154 15.82 -13.99 -12.21
N VAL A 155 15.22 -14.18 -13.38
CA VAL A 155 14.01 -13.49 -13.81
C VAL A 155 12.86 -14.49 -13.84
N LEU A 156 11.79 -14.22 -13.09
CA LEU A 156 10.55 -14.99 -13.08
C LEU A 156 9.46 -14.25 -13.85
N LEU A 157 8.99 -14.84 -14.94
CA LEU A 157 7.90 -14.36 -15.80
C LEU A 157 6.60 -15.04 -15.38
N HIS A 158 5.51 -14.29 -15.26
CA HIS A 158 4.23 -14.79 -14.79
C HIS A 158 3.04 -14.36 -15.66
N PHE A 159 2.11 -15.28 -15.90
CA PHE A 159 0.84 -15.01 -16.58
C PHE A 159 -0.24 -14.64 -15.57
N SER A 160 -0.46 -13.34 -15.37
CA SER A 160 -1.41 -12.84 -14.37
C SER A 160 -2.87 -13.21 -14.67
N ASN A 161 -3.24 -13.39 -15.94
CA ASN A 161 -4.57 -13.84 -16.35
C ASN A 161 -4.66 -15.37 -16.63
N GLY A 162 -3.66 -16.16 -16.26
CA GLY A 162 -3.62 -17.60 -16.58
C GLY A 162 -4.81 -18.38 -16.02
N ARG A 163 -5.23 -18.10 -14.77
CA ARG A 163 -6.41 -18.74 -14.14
C ARG A 163 -7.71 -18.35 -14.84
N GLU A 164 -7.85 -17.09 -15.24
CA GLU A 164 -9.03 -16.59 -15.96
C GLU A 164 -9.15 -17.26 -17.34
N ILE A 165 -8.02 -17.40 -18.06
CA ILE A 165 -7.97 -18.08 -19.36
C ILE A 165 -8.40 -19.54 -19.20
N VAL A 166 -7.85 -20.27 -18.22
CA VAL A 166 -8.27 -21.65 -17.95
C VAL A 166 -9.75 -21.74 -17.62
N GLY A 167 -10.27 -20.86 -16.76
CA GLY A 167 -11.68 -20.89 -16.35
C GLY A 167 -12.64 -20.63 -17.51
N ARG A 168 -12.25 -19.79 -18.49
CA ARG A 168 -13.10 -19.44 -19.63
C ARG A 168 -12.89 -20.33 -20.86
N MET A 169 -11.69 -20.90 -21.03
CA MET A 169 -11.24 -21.49 -22.31
C MET A 169 -10.68 -22.92 -22.17
N GLY A 170 -10.51 -23.40 -20.94
CA GLY A 170 -10.01 -24.74 -20.65
C GLY A 170 -8.48 -24.87 -20.70
N PHE A 171 -8.00 -26.02 -20.20
CA PHE A 171 -6.56 -26.29 -20.05
C PHE A 171 -5.81 -26.38 -21.37
N ARG A 172 -6.39 -27.04 -22.38
CA ARG A 172 -5.73 -27.21 -23.70
C ARG A 172 -5.42 -25.88 -24.37
N PHE A 173 -6.32 -24.89 -24.27
CA PHE A 173 -6.08 -23.56 -24.82
C PHE A 173 -4.98 -22.81 -24.07
N ALA A 174 -4.98 -22.91 -22.73
CA ALA A 174 -3.92 -22.32 -21.91
C ALA A 174 -2.55 -22.95 -22.18
N ASP A 175 -2.47 -24.26 -22.35
CA ASP A 175 -1.24 -24.98 -22.67
C ASP A 175 -0.70 -24.57 -24.06
N GLU A 176 -1.57 -24.44 -25.05
CA GLU A 176 -1.19 -23.95 -26.38
C GLU A 176 -0.69 -22.49 -26.36
N LEU A 177 -1.32 -21.62 -25.57
CA LEU A 177 -0.86 -20.25 -25.37
C LEU A 177 0.51 -20.20 -24.69
N MET A 178 0.72 -21.04 -23.68
CA MET A 178 2.00 -21.19 -22.99
C MET A 178 3.10 -21.71 -23.92
N ARG A 179 2.79 -22.69 -24.77
CA ARG A 179 3.72 -23.21 -25.77
C ARG A 179 4.18 -22.12 -26.73
N ARG A 180 3.25 -21.36 -27.33
CA ARG A 180 3.58 -20.23 -28.23
C ARG A 180 4.39 -19.14 -27.55
N ALA A 181 4.09 -18.85 -26.29
CA ALA A 181 4.84 -17.87 -25.52
C ALA A 181 6.27 -18.36 -25.22
N ALA A 182 6.45 -19.66 -24.95
CA ALA A 182 7.77 -20.25 -24.77
C ALA A 182 8.59 -20.26 -26.08
N GLU A 183 7.95 -20.54 -27.22
CA GLU A 183 8.58 -20.47 -28.54
C GLU A 183 9.06 -19.03 -28.84
N ALA A 184 8.18 -18.04 -28.68
CA ALA A 184 8.53 -16.62 -28.86
C ALA A 184 9.61 -16.14 -27.87
N LEU A 185 9.69 -16.76 -26.69
CA LEU A 185 10.74 -16.48 -25.72
C LEU A 185 12.09 -17.04 -26.19
N GLN A 186 12.13 -18.25 -26.76
CA GLN A 186 13.37 -18.95 -27.16
C GLN A 186 14.06 -18.39 -28.40
N GLU A 187 13.34 -17.76 -29.34
CA GLU A 187 13.89 -17.32 -30.64
C GLU A 187 15.11 -16.38 -30.55
N GLU A 188 15.17 -15.52 -29.51
CA GLU A 188 16.23 -14.52 -29.34
C GLU A 188 16.88 -14.57 -27.94
N LEU A 189 16.85 -15.73 -27.29
CA LEU A 189 17.56 -15.91 -26.02
C LEU A 189 19.05 -16.15 -26.27
N PRO A 190 19.95 -15.46 -25.52
CA PRO A 190 21.37 -15.78 -25.53
C PRO A 190 21.63 -17.25 -25.18
N SER A 191 22.66 -17.86 -25.76
CA SER A 191 22.94 -19.30 -25.62
C SER A 191 23.29 -19.75 -24.20
N ASP A 192 23.73 -18.81 -23.37
CA ASP A 192 24.11 -18.99 -21.96
C ASP A 192 22.91 -18.85 -21.00
N VAL A 193 21.76 -18.34 -21.45
CA VAL A 193 20.57 -18.19 -20.61
C VAL A 193 19.76 -19.47 -20.56
N VAL A 194 19.56 -20.01 -19.35
CA VAL A 194 18.71 -21.19 -19.15
C VAL A 194 17.26 -20.75 -18.96
N ALA A 195 16.38 -21.14 -19.87
CA ALA A 195 14.94 -20.90 -19.76
C ALA A 195 14.22 -22.16 -19.27
N ALA A 196 13.42 -22.01 -18.21
CA ALA A 196 12.74 -23.11 -17.54
C ALA A 196 11.26 -22.81 -17.27
N ARG A 197 10.43 -23.84 -17.22
CA ARG A 197 9.05 -23.72 -16.73
C ARG A 197 9.04 -23.82 -15.21
N VAL A 198 8.37 -22.88 -14.55
CA VAL A 198 8.26 -22.83 -13.09
C VAL A 198 6.80 -22.68 -12.68
N GLY A 199 6.27 -23.67 -11.97
CA GLY A 199 4.85 -23.73 -11.64
C GLY A 199 3.92 -23.79 -12.87
N ARG A 200 2.64 -23.50 -12.65
CA ARG A 200 1.59 -23.70 -13.68
C ARG A 200 1.59 -22.64 -14.78
N PHE A 201 1.84 -21.39 -14.38
CA PHE A 201 1.70 -20.17 -15.19
C PHE A 201 2.96 -19.30 -15.12
N GLY A 202 4.11 -19.92 -14.86
CA GLY A 202 5.38 -19.24 -14.70
C GLY A 202 6.47 -19.81 -15.59
N MET A 203 7.40 -18.94 -15.97
CA MET A 203 8.65 -19.29 -16.65
C MET A 203 9.79 -18.57 -15.93
N ALA A 204 10.98 -19.13 -15.93
CA ALA A 204 12.16 -18.51 -15.36
C ALA A 204 13.27 -18.41 -16.41
N LEU A 205 14.05 -17.34 -16.32
CA LEU A 205 15.30 -17.15 -17.06
C LEU A 205 16.42 -17.04 -16.03
N LEU A 206 17.39 -17.94 -16.12
CA LEU A 206 18.63 -17.88 -15.37
C LEU A 206 19.70 -17.24 -16.24
N LEU A 207 20.17 -16.06 -15.84
CA LEU A 207 21.24 -15.35 -16.51
C LEU A 207 22.54 -15.55 -15.73
N PRO A 208 23.50 -16.31 -16.28
CA PRO A 208 24.81 -16.45 -15.66
C PRO A 208 25.63 -15.15 -15.82
N SER A 209 26.54 -14.90 -14.88
CA SER A 209 27.56 -13.84 -14.98
C SER A 209 27.07 -12.45 -15.42
N VAL A 210 25.95 -11.97 -14.86
CA VAL A 210 25.38 -10.66 -15.18
C VAL A 210 26.11 -9.51 -14.49
N SER A 211 26.28 -8.41 -15.24
CA SER A 211 26.92 -7.17 -14.75
C SER A 211 26.08 -6.35 -13.77
N GLY A 212 24.98 -6.90 -13.24
CA GLY A 212 24.12 -6.29 -12.22
C GLY A 212 22.61 -6.31 -12.54
N ARG A 213 21.83 -5.61 -11.69
CA ARG A 213 20.35 -5.61 -11.70
C ARG A 213 19.72 -5.06 -12.99
N SER A 214 20.41 -4.13 -13.66
CA SER A 214 19.94 -3.54 -14.92
C SER A 214 19.87 -4.55 -16.07
N ALA A 215 20.74 -5.56 -16.07
CA ALA A 215 20.71 -6.63 -17.06
C ALA A 215 19.46 -7.51 -16.90
N CYS A 216 19.12 -7.87 -15.65
CA CYS A 216 17.90 -8.63 -15.34
C CYS A 216 16.64 -7.85 -15.71
N GLN A 217 16.62 -6.53 -15.43
CA GLN A 217 15.52 -5.65 -15.80
C GLN A 217 15.31 -5.61 -17.32
N LYS A 218 16.37 -5.36 -18.09
CA LYS A 218 16.30 -5.31 -19.57
C LYS A 218 15.87 -6.65 -20.16
N MET A 219 16.39 -7.76 -19.63
CA MET A 219 16.00 -9.10 -20.08
C MET A 219 14.53 -9.38 -19.78
N ALA A 220 14.04 -9.02 -18.60
CA ALA A 220 12.64 -9.16 -18.24
C ALA A 220 11.72 -8.36 -19.19
N GLU A 221 12.04 -7.09 -19.45
CA GLU A 221 11.27 -6.24 -20.36
C GLU A 221 11.26 -6.79 -21.80
N ALA A 222 12.42 -7.22 -22.30
CA ALA A 222 12.53 -7.84 -23.62
C ALA A 222 11.72 -9.14 -23.73
N ALA A 223 11.83 -10.02 -22.72
CA ALA A 223 11.07 -11.26 -22.65
C ALA A 223 9.55 -11.01 -22.64
N LEU A 224 9.08 -10.06 -21.82
CA LEU A 224 7.67 -9.68 -21.74
C LEU A 224 7.14 -9.11 -23.06
N ALA A 225 7.95 -8.31 -23.77
CA ALA A 225 7.59 -7.74 -25.07
C ALA A 225 7.44 -8.84 -26.14
N ARG A 226 8.37 -9.79 -26.20
CA ARG A 226 8.34 -10.92 -27.14
C ARG A 226 7.15 -11.84 -26.88
N MET A 227 6.97 -12.26 -25.62
CA MET A 227 5.88 -13.15 -25.23
C MET A 227 4.48 -12.53 -25.41
N ALA A 228 4.36 -11.20 -25.41
CA ALA A 228 3.09 -10.53 -25.72
C ALA A 228 2.61 -10.80 -27.17
N GLY A 229 3.53 -11.18 -28.07
CA GLY A 229 3.23 -11.58 -29.45
C GLY A 229 2.53 -12.94 -29.57
N ALA A 230 2.52 -13.77 -28.52
CA ALA A 230 1.94 -15.12 -28.54
C ALA A 230 0.39 -15.16 -28.57
N ALA A 231 -0.27 -14.03 -28.84
CA ALA A 231 -1.72 -13.92 -28.83
C ALA A 231 -2.38 -14.89 -29.83
N MET A 232 -3.51 -15.47 -29.44
CA MET A 232 -4.22 -16.45 -30.27
C MET A 232 -5.74 -16.21 -30.27
N PRO A 233 -6.44 -16.50 -31.38
CA PRO A 233 -7.88 -16.30 -31.48
C PRO A 233 -8.64 -17.32 -30.61
N ALA A 234 -9.70 -16.85 -29.96
CA ALA A 234 -10.55 -17.70 -29.16
C ALA A 234 -11.38 -18.68 -30.03
N PRO A 235 -11.50 -19.97 -29.67
CA PRO A 235 -12.14 -20.97 -30.53
C PRO A 235 -13.61 -20.70 -30.84
N LEU A 236 -14.34 -20.08 -29.90
CA LEU A 236 -15.78 -19.83 -30.02
C LEU A 236 -16.15 -18.42 -30.48
N THR A 237 -15.33 -17.42 -30.17
CA THR A 237 -15.68 -16.00 -30.40
C THR A 237 -14.80 -15.32 -31.45
N GLY A 238 -13.72 -15.96 -31.89
CA GLY A 238 -12.74 -15.38 -32.82
C GLY A 238 -11.95 -14.18 -32.27
N ARG A 239 -12.26 -13.72 -31.05
CA ARG A 239 -11.54 -12.61 -30.40
C ARG A 239 -10.11 -13.03 -30.05
N THR A 240 -9.14 -12.20 -30.40
CA THR A 240 -7.73 -12.41 -30.06
C THR A 240 -7.50 -12.26 -28.56
N ILE A 241 -7.10 -13.35 -27.90
CA ILE A 241 -6.75 -13.37 -26.49
C ILE A 241 -5.26 -13.11 -26.36
N ARG A 242 -4.92 -12.05 -25.60
CA ARG A 242 -3.53 -11.68 -25.31
C ARG A 242 -3.14 -12.12 -23.90
N PRO A 243 -1.94 -12.68 -23.70
CA PRO A 243 -1.45 -13.00 -22.37
C PRO A 243 -1.14 -11.70 -21.60
N ARG A 244 -1.59 -11.60 -20.33
CA ARG A 244 -1.15 -10.53 -19.44
C ARG A 244 0.07 -11.03 -18.67
N LEU A 245 1.20 -10.38 -18.92
CA LEU A 245 2.50 -10.83 -18.45
C LEU A 245 3.15 -9.79 -17.54
N SER A 246 3.71 -10.27 -16.44
CA SER A 246 4.54 -9.51 -15.51
C SER A 246 5.80 -10.30 -15.15
N ALA A 247 6.79 -9.62 -14.56
CA ALA A 247 8.05 -10.24 -14.19
C ALA A 247 8.55 -9.78 -12.82
N GLY A 248 9.19 -10.68 -12.08
CA GLY A 248 9.97 -10.36 -10.89
C GLY A 248 11.41 -10.81 -11.09
N HIS A 249 12.39 -10.09 -10.56
CA HIS A 249 13.78 -10.57 -10.62
C HIS A 249 14.53 -10.38 -9.31
N ALA A 250 15.53 -11.24 -9.10
CA ALA A 250 16.45 -11.20 -7.97
C ALA A 250 17.88 -11.52 -8.46
N VAL A 251 18.87 -10.98 -7.76
CA VAL A 251 20.29 -11.07 -8.14
C VAL A 251 21.10 -11.63 -6.97
N TYR A 252 21.82 -12.72 -7.24
CA TYR A 252 22.78 -13.32 -6.31
C TYR A 252 24.20 -12.82 -6.63
N PRO A 253 25.04 -12.47 -5.62
CA PRO A 253 24.77 -12.50 -4.17
C PRO A 253 24.15 -11.19 -3.63
N GLN A 254 23.92 -10.18 -4.47
CA GLN A 254 23.54 -8.82 -4.03
C GLN A 254 22.25 -8.74 -3.20
N ASP A 255 21.30 -9.64 -3.44
CA ASP A 255 20.04 -9.68 -2.70
C ASP A 255 20.12 -10.57 -1.45
N MET A 256 21.26 -11.20 -1.14
CA MET A 256 21.49 -12.03 0.05
C MET A 256 21.97 -11.23 1.26
N GLU A 257 21.79 -11.77 2.47
CA GLU A 257 22.35 -11.24 3.73
C GLU A 257 23.58 -12.05 4.19
N GLY A 258 24.42 -11.48 5.07
CA GLY A 258 25.70 -12.10 5.44
C GLY A 258 25.60 -13.50 6.06
N ALA A 259 24.53 -13.79 6.81
CA ALA A 259 24.29 -15.13 7.35
C ALA A 259 23.85 -16.13 6.27
N GLU A 260 23.10 -15.66 5.28
CA GLU A 260 22.53 -16.44 4.18
C GLU A 260 23.61 -16.97 3.23
N LEU A 261 24.67 -16.17 3.01
CA LEU A 261 25.82 -16.55 2.18
C LEU A 261 26.64 -17.72 2.76
N ARG A 262 26.38 -18.10 4.03
CA ARG A 262 27.02 -19.24 4.68
C ARG A 262 26.24 -20.55 4.54
N LEU A 263 25.00 -20.50 4.03
CA LEU A 263 24.17 -21.68 3.85
C LEU A 263 24.70 -22.59 2.72
N PRO A 264 24.30 -23.87 2.65
CA PRO A 264 24.57 -24.72 1.50
C PRO A 264 24.03 -24.12 0.18
N MET A 265 24.69 -24.40 -0.96
CA MET A 265 24.32 -23.80 -2.25
C MET A 265 22.86 -24.06 -2.65
N PHE A 266 22.34 -25.26 -2.37
CA PHE A 266 20.94 -25.59 -2.65
C PHE A 266 19.95 -24.70 -1.87
N GLU A 267 20.27 -24.30 -0.63
CA GLU A 267 19.44 -23.39 0.16
C GLU A 267 19.51 -21.97 -0.38
N GLN A 268 20.72 -21.51 -0.77
CA GLN A 268 20.90 -20.20 -1.37
C GLN A 268 20.15 -20.07 -2.70
N ALA A 269 20.19 -21.11 -3.55
CA ALA A 269 19.43 -21.18 -4.79
C ALA A 269 17.91 -21.13 -4.53
N ARG A 270 17.42 -21.89 -3.56
CA ARG A 270 16.01 -21.83 -3.13
C ARG A 270 15.61 -20.44 -2.65
N MET A 271 16.46 -19.79 -1.87
CA MET A 271 16.16 -18.46 -1.34
C MET A 271 16.15 -17.40 -2.45
N LEU A 272 17.02 -17.51 -3.46
CA LEU A 272 16.98 -16.64 -4.63
C LEU A 272 15.67 -16.82 -5.42
N MET A 273 15.23 -18.07 -5.60
CA MET A 273 13.95 -18.38 -6.22
C MET A 273 12.78 -17.75 -5.44
N GLU A 274 12.76 -17.90 -4.12
CA GLU A 274 11.72 -17.30 -3.27
C GLU A 274 11.71 -15.76 -3.35
N ARG A 275 12.87 -15.13 -3.47
CA ARG A 275 12.99 -13.68 -3.71
C ARG A 275 12.43 -13.24 -5.06
N ALA A 276 12.79 -13.96 -6.13
CA ALA A 276 12.24 -13.69 -7.46
C ALA A 276 10.71 -13.91 -7.49
N ARG A 277 10.20 -14.94 -6.80
CA ARG A 277 8.76 -15.19 -6.62
C ARG A 277 8.07 -14.08 -5.83
N LEU A 278 8.69 -13.61 -4.75
CA LEU A 278 8.16 -12.49 -3.98
C LEU A 278 8.05 -11.23 -4.85
N ALA A 279 9.12 -10.90 -5.59
CA ALA A 279 9.13 -9.78 -6.52
C ALA A 279 8.02 -9.90 -7.57
N ALA A 280 7.87 -11.09 -8.18
CA ALA A 280 6.83 -11.34 -9.17
C ALA A 280 5.42 -11.19 -8.58
N ARG A 281 5.18 -11.62 -7.33
CA ARG A 281 3.90 -11.44 -6.64
C ARG A 281 3.52 -9.97 -6.45
N MET A 282 4.49 -9.09 -6.20
CA MET A 282 4.23 -7.65 -6.04
C MET A 282 3.68 -6.99 -7.31
N THR A 283 3.98 -7.53 -8.50
CA THR A 283 3.46 -7.01 -9.77
C THR A 283 1.95 -7.19 -9.95
N SER A 284 1.31 -8.04 -9.15
CA SER A 284 -0.14 -8.27 -9.22
C SER A 284 -0.95 -7.19 -8.48
N GLN A 285 -0.28 -6.27 -7.77
CA GLN A 285 -0.94 -5.21 -7.04
C GLN A 285 -1.40 -4.06 -7.97
N PRO A 286 -2.50 -3.36 -7.66
CA PRO A 286 -3.02 -2.26 -8.48
C PRO A 286 -1.98 -1.16 -8.73
N GLY A 287 -1.64 -0.96 -10.00
CA GLY A 287 -0.68 0.04 -10.49
C GLY A 287 0.79 -0.19 -10.08
N ALA A 288 1.14 -1.42 -9.68
CA ALA A 288 2.52 -1.86 -9.61
C ALA A 288 3.16 -1.90 -11.02
N PRO A 289 4.49 -1.73 -11.12
CA PRO A 289 5.18 -1.86 -12.40
C PRO A 289 5.06 -3.29 -12.94
N ARG A 290 5.11 -3.43 -14.28
CA ARG A 290 5.08 -4.75 -14.96
C ARG A 290 6.29 -5.62 -14.60
N VAL A 291 7.40 -4.99 -14.20
CA VAL A 291 8.62 -5.67 -13.77
C VAL A 291 9.00 -5.15 -12.39
N MET A 292 9.19 -6.05 -11.42
CA MET A 292 9.57 -5.70 -10.05
C MET A 292 10.94 -6.30 -9.69
N PRO A 293 11.94 -5.48 -9.32
CA PRO A 293 13.17 -5.96 -8.68
C PRO A 293 12.93 -6.33 -7.21
N PHE A 294 13.51 -7.42 -6.71
CA PHE A 294 13.42 -7.80 -5.30
C PHE A 294 13.85 -6.67 -4.35
N ALA A 295 14.95 -6.00 -4.66
CA ALA A 295 15.46 -4.93 -3.80
C ALA A 295 14.62 -3.66 -3.76
N ARG A 296 13.70 -3.49 -4.71
CA ARG A 296 12.76 -2.36 -4.73
C ARG A 296 11.47 -2.67 -3.98
N ILE A 297 11.26 -3.89 -3.49
CA ILE A 297 10.04 -4.27 -2.76
C ILE A 297 9.85 -3.40 -1.51
N LEU A 298 10.92 -3.12 -0.75
CA LEU A 298 10.82 -2.22 0.40
C LEU A 298 10.49 -0.79 -0.01
N GLN A 299 11.07 -0.31 -1.11
CA GLN A 299 10.91 1.07 -1.56
C GLN A 299 9.53 1.33 -2.18
N ASP A 300 9.05 0.40 -3.01
CA ASP A 300 7.95 0.65 -3.95
C ASP A 300 6.85 -0.44 -3.89
N GLY A 301 7.07 -1.53 -3.13
CA GLY A 301 6.21 -2.72 -3.15
C GLY A 301 5.24 -2.84 -1.96
N GLY A 302 5.28 -1.92 -1.00
CA GLY A 302 4.44 -1.98 0.19
C GLY A 302 3.07 -1.37 -0.03
N THR A 303 2.04 -1.98 0.56
CA THR A 303 0.67 -1.44 0.60
C THR A 303 0.05 -1.64 1.98
N VAL A 304 -0.87 -0.77 2.35
CA VAL A 304 -1.75 -0.95 3.51
C VAL A 304 -2.79 -2.01 3.16
N LEU A 305 -2.84 -3.09 3.95
CA LEU A 305 -3.78 -4.18 3.77
C LEU A 305 -5.13 -3.89 4.46
N ARG A 306 -5.09 -3.22 5.61
CA ARG A 306 -6.27 -2.75 6.36
C ARG A 306 -5.87 -1.82 7.50
N ALA A 307 -6.77 -0.91 7.87
CA ALA A 307 -6.70 -0.18 9.12
C ALA A 307 -7.02 -1.09 10.31
N LEU A 308 -6.41 -0.80 11.46
CA LEU A 308 -6.66 -1.40 12.77
C LEU A 308 -7.05 -0.28 13.76
N PRO A 309 -7.68 -0.60 14.90
CA PRO A 309 -7.97 0.39 15.94
C PRO A 309 -6.69 1.07 16.47
N GLN A 310 -6.86 2.25 17.11
CA GLN A 310 -5.78 3.00 17.78
C GLN A 310 -4.65 3.42 16.83
N GLY A 311 -4.98 3.89 15.62
CA GLY A 311 -3.98 4.43 14.69
C GLY A 311 -3.01 3.38 14.13
N ARG A 312 -3.31 2.08 14.26
CA ARG A 312 -2.47 1.00 13.70
C ARG A 312 -2.96 0.60 12.33
N VAL A 313 -2.06 0.06 11.51
CA VAL A 313 -2.38 -0.50 10.20
C VAL A 313 -1.64 -1.81 9.99
N ARG A 314 -2.23 -2.72 9.22
CA ARG A 314 -1.52 -3.91 8.75
C ARG A 314 -0.97 -3.64 7.36
N VAL A 315 0.32 -3.86 7.15
CA VAL A 315 1.00 -3.60 5.88
C VAL A 315 1.48 -4.89 5.22
N GLY A 316 1.57 -4.87 3.89
CA GLY A 316 1.98 -6.00 3.05
C GLY A 316 3.49 -6.27 3.00
N LEU A 317 4.30 -5.56 3.79
CA LEU A 317 5.73 -5.78 3.91
C LEU A 317 6.02 -6.67 5.12
N GLY A 318 6.87 -7.68 4.96
CA GLY A 318 7.27 -8.61 6.01
C GLY A 318 8.77 -8.92 5.97
N ALA A 319 9.24 -9.76 6.89
CA ALA A 319 10.66 -10.12 7.01
C ALA A 319 11.24 -10.73 5.71
N GLN A 320 10.41 -11.45 4.93
CA GLN A 320 10.82 -11.98 3.61
C GLN A 320 11.25 -10.89 2.61
N ALA A 321 10.75 -9.66 2.78
CA ALA A 321 11.12 -8.48 1.99
C ALA A 321 12.27 -7.70 2.63
N LYS A 322 12.88 -8.20 3.71
CA LYS A 322 13.85 -7.52 4.58
C LYS A 322 13.27 -6.34 5.36
N ALA A 323 11.96 -6.34 5.63
CA ALA A 323 11.37 -5.37 6.55
C ALA A 323 11.87 -5.62 7.98
N ARG A 324 12.06 -4.55 8.75
CA ARG A 324 12.50 -4.60 10.16
C ARG A 324 11.68 -3.66 11.01
N GLU A 325 11.55 -3.98 12.28
CA GLU A 325 10.90 -3.11 13.26
C GLU A 325 11.65 -1.76 13.32
N GLY A 326 10.90 -0.67 13.46
CA GLY A 326 11.41 0.70 13.43
C GLY A 326 11.57 1.30 12.03
N MET A 327 11.45 0.53 10.95
CA MET A 327 11.45 1.10 9.59
C MET A 327 10.23 2.00 9.37
N ARG A 328 10.45 3.14 8.71
CA ARG A 328 9.44 4.18 8.48
C ARG A 328 9.05 4.24 7.02
N PHE A 329 7.77 4.49 6.77
CA PHE A 329 7.19 4.54 5.43
C PHE A 329 6.26 5.73 5.31
N ALA A 330 6.42 6.50 4.23
CA ALA A 330 5.41 7.44 3.79
C ALA A 330 4.26 6.67 3.13
N VAL A 331 3.04 7.13 3.38
CA VAL A 331 1.80 6.54 2.90
C VAL A 331 1.16 7.46 1.88
N TRP A 332 0.85 6.91 0.71
CA TRP A 332 0.28 7.63 -0.42
C TRP A 332 -1.09 7.05 -0.75
N GLY A 333 -2.05 7.92 -1.03
CA GLY A 333 -3.39 7.53 -1.48
C GLY A 333 -3.35 6.76 -2.81
N PRO A 334 -4.41 6.03 -3.16
CA PRO A 334 -4.49 5.27 -4.40
C PRO A 334 -4.42 6.20 -5.61
N SER A 335 -3.50 5.92 -6.54
CA SER A 335 -3.41 6.63 -7.81
C SER A 335 -4.59 6.25 -8.73
N GLY A 336 -5.63 7.10 -8.84
CA GLY A 336 -6.64 6.91 -9.90
C GLY A 336 -7.95 7.70 -9.83
N GLN A 337 -7.93 8.96 -10.26
CA GLN A 337 -8.83 9.55 -11.28
C GLN A 337 -8.13 10.81 -11.85
N GLU A 338 -8.33 11.09 -13.14
CA GLU A 338 -7.63 12.13 -13.91
C GLU A 338 -7.51 13.47 -13.15
N GLY A 339 -6.29 13.82 -12.72
CA GLY A 339 -5.94 15.17 -12.27
C GLY A 339 -5.36 15.30 -10.85
N SER A 340 -5.64 14.41 -9.89
CA SER A 340 -5.01 14.48 -8.56
C SER A 340 -3.77 13.59 -8.49
N GLY A 341 -2.59 14.19 -8.34
CA GLY A 341 -1.36 13.46 -8.07
C GLY A 341 -1.46 12.56 -6.83
N ASN A 342 -0.48 11.68 -6.65
CA ASN A 342 -0.38 10.77 -5.50
C ASN A 342 -0.44 11.57 -4.19
N GLN A 343 -1.61 11.64 -3.55
CA GLN A 343 -1.80 12.46 -2.36
C GLN A 343 -1.06 11.82 -1.19
N TYR A 344 -0.09 12.54 -0.60
CA TYR A 344 0.55 12.12 0.64
C TYR A 344 -0.50 12.09 1.76
N LYS A 345 -0.70 10.93 2.38
CA LYS A 345 -1.69 10.72 3.45
C LYS A 345 -1.06 10.72 4.84
N GLY A 346 0.20 10.33 4.97
CA GLY A 346 0.88 10.32 6.26
C GLY A 346 2.09 9.41 6.33
N GLU A 347 2.46 9.01 7.54
CA GLU A 347 3.61 8.18 7.84
C GLU A 347 3.29 7.08 8.83
N VAL A 348 3.89 5.92 8.61
CA VAL A 348 3.79 4.76 9.49
C VAL A 348 5.16 4.21 9.85
N VAL A 349 5.27 3.67 11.06
CA VAL A 349 6.46 2.94 11.55
C VAL A 349 6.11 1.49 11.80
N LEU A 350 6.95 0.54 11.37
CA LEU A 350 6.72 -0.88 11.63
C LEU A 350 6.98 -1.19 13.11
N LEU A 351 5.95 -1.63 13.83
CA LEU A 351 6.06 -2.04 15.23
C LEU A 351 6.39 -3.52 15.37
N GLN A 352 5.72 -4.37 14.58
CA GLN A 352 5.90 -5.81 14.63
C GLN A 352 6.02 -6.36 13.22
N VAL A 353 7.15 -6.99 12.92
CA VAL A 353 7.39 -7.60 11.61
C VAL A 353 7.17 -9.11 11.69
N ARG A 354 6.26 -9.63 10.86
CA ARG A 354 6.12 -11.07 10.64
C ARG A 354 6.68 -11.44 9.28
N GLU A 355 6.71 -12.74 8.98
CA GLU A 355 7.25 -13.27 7.73
C GLU A 355 6.64 -12.60 6.49
N PHE A 356 5.30 -12.53 6.40
CA PHE A 356 4.57 -12.05 5.21
C PHE A 356 3.93 -10.66 5.33
N HIS A 357 3.75 -10.15 6.55
CA HIS A 357 3.08 -8.87 6.81
C HIS A 357 3.60 -8.25 8.10
N SER A 358 3.37 -6.95 8.27
CA SER A 358 3.76 -6.24 9.50
C SER A 358 2.59 -5.46 10.08
N VAL A 359 2.63 -5.22 11.38
CA VAL A 359 1.77 -4.24 12.05
C VAL A 359 2.58 -2.95 12.18
N ALA A 360 2.01 -1.87 11.68
CA ALA A 360 2.60 -0.54 11.74
C ALA A 360 1.71 0.41 12.55
N GLU A 361 2.32 1.44 13.11
CA GLU A 361 1.64 2.52 13.83
C GLU A 361 1.73 3.80 13.01
N THR A 362 0.64 4.54 12.96
CA THR A 362 0.57 5.82 12.25
C THR A 362 1.24 6.88 13.10
N VAL A 363 2.38 7.37 12.62
CA VAL A 363 3.16 8.43 13.29
C VAL A 363 2.55 9.79 12.98
N HIS A 364 2.10 9.97 11.73
CA HIS A 364 1.56 11.23 11.24
C HIS A 364 0.49 10.98 10.17
N LEU A 365 -0.53 11.83 10.14
CA LEU A 365 -1.47 11.97 9.02
C LEU A 365 -1.38 13.40 8.50
N ALA A 366 -1.22 13.53 7.18
CA ALA A 366 -1.17 14.82 6.50
C ALA A 366 -2.53 15.54 6.58
N ASP A 367 -3.60 14.77 6.41
CA ASP A 367 -4.97 15.20 6.64
C ASP A 367 -5.62 14.28 7.68
N ALA A 368 -5.99 14.88 8.80
CA ALA A 368 -6.64 14.22 9.91
C ALA A 368 -7.98 13.56 9.56
N THR A 369 -8.65 14.05 8.51
CA THR A 369 -9.94 13.57 8.01
C THR A 369 -9.82 12.45 6.98
N ALA A 370 -8.60 12.18 6.50
CA ALA A 370 -8.32 11.14 5.51
C ALA A 370 -7.54 9.96 6.15
N PRO A 371 -8.23 8.99 6.79
CA PRO A 371 -7.56 7.86 7.42
C PRO A 371 -6.84 6.97 6.41
N LEU A 372 -5.86 6.19 6.87
CA LEU A 372 -5.19 5.20 6.02
C LEU A 372 -6.14 4.05 5.67
N GLU A 373 -6.21 3.71 4.40
CA GLU A 373 -7.17 2.75 3.85
C GLU A 373 -6.46 1.57 3.17
N ALA A 374 -7.18 0.47 2.99
CA ALA A 374 -6.67 -0.68 2.26
C ALA A 374 -6.39 -0.29 0.79
N GLY A 375 -5.16 -0.48 0.33
CA GLY A 375 -4.71 -0.09 -1.01
C GLY A 375 -3.80 1.13 -1.05
N ASP A 376 -3.68 1.89 0.05
CA ASP A 376 -2.69 2.97 0.16
C ASP A 376 -1.27 2.40 -0.01
N ARG A 377 -0.41 3.13 -0.72
CA ARG A 377 0.96 2.68 -1.04
C ARG A 377 1.96 3.17 -0.02
N LEU A 378 2.99 2.36 0.20
CA LEU A 378 4.09 2.66 1.12
C LEU A 378 5.36 2.94 0.32
N SER A 379 6.06 4.00 0.70
CA SER A 379 7.44 4.24 0.27
C SER A 379 8.38 4.34 1.45
N LEU A 380 9.46 3.57 1.43
CA LEU A 380 10.46 3.60 2.50
C LEU A 380 11.04 5.00 2.64
N LEU A 381 11.00 5.54 3.86
CA LEU A 381 11.66 6.78 4.21
C LEU A 381 13.05 6.48 4.76
N GLU A 382 14.05 7.22 4.30
CA GLU A 382 15.38 7.17 4.90
C GLU A 382 15.35 7.81 6.29
N VAL A 383 16.23 7.34 7.18
CA VAL A 383 16.43 7.97 8.49
C VAL A 383 17.06 9.34 8.25
N PRO A 384 16.44 10.45 8.70
CA PRO A 384 17.03 11.78 8.54
C PRO A 384 18.44 11.83 9.17
N SER A 385 19.40 12.47 8.50
CA SER A 385 20.79 12.67 8.96
C SER A 385 20.91 13.46 10.26
N LEU A 386 19.84 14.13 10.69
CA LEU A 386 19.70 14.79 11.99
C LEU A 386 19.73 13.82 13.19
N ALA A 387 19.35 12.56 12.99
CA ALA A 387 19.53 11.53 14.00
C ALA A 387 20.97 11.00 13.91
N ALA A 388 21.62 10.79 15.06
CA ALA A 388 22.96 10.22 15.08
C ALA A 388 22.98 8.86 14.33
N SER A 389 23.53 8.85 13.12
CA SER A 389 23.86 7.62 12.41
C SER A 389 25.07 7.00 13.09
N HIS A 390 24.85 6.01 13.96
CA HIS A 390 25.97 5.15 14.35
C HIS A 390 26.32 4.25 13.16
N PRO A 391 27.60 4.18 12.76
CA PRO A 391 28.05 3.10 11.91
C PRO A 391 27.91 1.80 12.70
N HIS A 392 26.91 1.00 12.38
CA HIS A 392 27.10 -0.45 12.53
C HIS A 392 28.20 -0.80 11.56
N THR A 393 29.39 -1.13 12.09
CA THR A 393 30.57 -1.55 11.35
C THR A 393 30.19 -2.52 10.21
N PRO A 394 30.22 -2.08 8.94
CA PRO A 394 30.50 -3.00 7.86
C PRO A 394 31.97 -3.40 8.02
N GLY A 395 32.29 -4.65 7.69
CA GLY A 395 33.65 -5.19 7.79
C GLY A 395 34.74 -4.22 7.33
N GLY A 396 35.86 -4.27 8.05
CA GLY A 396 36.93 -3.28 8.01
C GLY A 396 37.35 -2.81 6.62
N LYS A 397 37.53 -1.50 6.50
CA LYS A 397 38.46 -0.96 5.52
C LYS A 397 39.86 -1.41 5.92
N ALA A 398 40.40 -2.39 5.20
CA ALA A 398 41.83 -2.59 5.12
C ALA A 398 42.43 -1.38 4.41
N ALA A 399 42.86 -0.39 5.20
CA ALA A 399 43.88 0.55 4.76
C ALA A 399 45.23 -0.13 5.00
N ALA A 400 45.97 -0.34 3.92
CA ALA A 400 47.33 -0.84 3.95
C ALA A 400 48.20 0.05 4.84
N ALA A 401 48.89 -0.57 5.79
CA ALA A 401 50.13 -0.05 6.36
C ALA A 401 51.07 -1.24 6.57
N ASP A 402 52.20 -1.16 5.86
CA ASP A 402 53.33 -2.09 5.91
C ASP A 402 53.92 -2.28 7.32
N GLY A 403 54.43 -3.48 7.58
CA GLY A 403 55.58 -3.70 8.47
C GLY A 403 55.34 -4.63 9.67
N PRO A 404 56.36 -5.42 10.08
CA PRO A 404 56.18 -6.85 10.32
C PRO A 404 56.31 -7.27 11.78
N ALA A 405 55.62 -8.34 12.18
CA ALA A 405 56.05 -9.18 13.30
C ALA A 405 55.53 -10.63 13.15
N THR A 406 56.47 -11.54 13.32
CA THR A 406 56.46 -13.00 13.16
C THR A 406 55.69 -13.77 14.26
N PRO A 407 55.44 -15.09 14.09
CA PRO A 407 54.36 -15.85 14.74
C PRO A 407 54.80 -16.75 15.92
N GLY A 408 53.81 -17.23 16.68
CA GLY A 408 53.90 -18.29 17.69
C GLY A 408 52.98 -17.97 18.88
N GLN A 409 52.24 -18.87 19.54
CA GLN A 409 52.20 -20.32 19.59
C GLN A 409 50.92 -20.71 20.38
N GLU A 410 50.31 -21.84 20.02
CA GLU A 410 49.70 -22.88 20.88
C GLU A 410 48.79 -22.54 22.08
N GLY A 411 47.64 -23.25 22.16
CA GLY A 411 46.93 -23.46 23.42
C GLY A 411 45.53 -24.04 23.26
N ALA A 412 45.38 -25.34 23.56
CA ALA A 412 44.18 -26.15 23.38
C ALA A 412 43.17 -26.08 24.55
N ALA A 413 42.00 -26.69 24.30
CA ALA A 413 41.08 -27.38 25.22
C ALA A 413 39.78 -26.68 25.68
N ALA A 414 38.68 -27.12 25.04
CA ALA A 414 37.47 -27.74 25.58
C ALA A 414 36.77 -27.23 26.87
N ALA A 415 35.47 -26.95 26.72
CA ALA A 415 34.32 -27.67 27.33
C ALA A 415 33.19 -26.74 27.85
N ASP A 416 31.98 -27.02 27.36
CA ASP A 416 30.63 -26.89 27.94
C ASP A 416 30.23 -25.66 28.77
N ALA A 417 29.25 -24.91 28.26
CA ALA A 417 28.13 -24.40 29.06
C ALA A 417 26.93 -24.03 28.17
N GLU A 418 25.76 -24.42 28.66
CA GLU A 418 24.43 -24.29 28.07
C GLU A 418 23.97 -22.82 27.90
N THR A 419 23.00 -22.67 27.00
CA THR A 419 22.00 -21.60 26.85
C THR A 419 21.91 -20.53 27.93
N GLU A 420 22.23 -19.28 27.57
CA GLU A 420 21.55 -18.09 28.08
C GLU A 420 21.36 -17.06 26.94
N SER A 421 20.12 -16.58 26.83
CA SER A 421 19.73 -15.45 25.99
C SER A 421 20.53 -14.20 26.34
N ALA A 422 21.24 -13.62 25.38
CA ALA A 422 21.97 -12.37 25.56
C ALA A 422 21.03 -11.23 26.01
N PRO A 423 21.37 -10.46 27.06
CA PRO A 423 20.53 -9.35 27.51
C PRO A 423 20.74 -8.11 26.63
N ALA A 424 19.64 -7.37 26.42
CA ALA A 424 19.65 -6.04 25.83
C ALA A 424 20.59 -5.11 26.61
N GLY A 425 21.40 -4.34 25.89
CA GLY A 425 22.45 -3.47 26.43
C GLY A 425 21.96 -2.49 27.50
N SER A 426 22.83 -2.20 28.45
CA SER A 426 22.52 -1.44 29.66
C SER A 426 22.28 0.05 29.37
N VAL A 427 21.43 0.70 30.18
CA VAL A 427 21.05 2.12 30.06
C VAL A 427 22.25 3.08 30.08
N GLN A 428 23.34 2.68 30.76
CA GLN A 428 24.59 3.43 30.79
C GLN A 428 25.34 3.38 29.45
N GLU A 429 25.27 2.27 28.69
CA GLU A 429 25.92 2.16 27.38
C GLU A 429 25.18 2.97 26.30
N LEU A 430 23.86 3.10 26.38
CA LEU A 430 23.07 3.95 25.46
C LEU A 430 23.25 5.45 25.76
N ARG A 431 23.37 5.86 27.04
CA ARG A 431 23.73 7.24 27.41
C ARG A 431 25.19 7.58 27.07
N ALA A 432 26.12 6.63 27.22
CA ALA A 432 27.55 6.83 26.92
C ALA A 432 27.90 6.80 25.41
N ARG A 433 26.94 6.46 24.54
CA ARG A 433 27.12 6.43 23.07
C ARG A 433 26.96 7.79 22.40
N VAL A 434 26.65 8.84 23.15
CA VAL A 434 26.56 10.22 22.65
C VAL A 434 27.94 10.88 22.75
N PRO A 435 28.53 11.42 21.66
CA PRO A 435 29.76 12.19 21.79
C PRO A 435 29.49 13.46 22.58
N VAL A 436 30.26 13.71 23.64
CA VAL A 436 30.33 15.01 24.30
C VAL A 436 31.08 15.95 23.35
N LEU A 437 30.46 17.04 22.91
CA LEU A 437 31.18 18.11 22.21
C LEU A 437 32.11 18.82 23.22
N GLU A 438 33.25 19.35 22.75
CA GLU A 438 34.36 19.87 23.59
C GLU A 438 33.96 20.97 24.60
N ASP A 439 32.75 21.53 24.50
CA ASP A 439 32.19 22.55 25.39
C ASP A 439 31.26 21.99 26.50
N GLY A 440 31.10 20.67 26.62
CA GLY A 440 30.35 20.05 27.72
C GLY A 440 28.81 20.08 27.58
N SER A 441 28.27 20.25 26.37
CA SER A 441 26.82 20.12 26.09
C SER A 441 26.48 18.82 25.33
N CYS A 442 25.36 18.18 25.66
CA CYS A 442 24.91 16.91 25.06
C CYS A 442 24.60 17.03 23.55
N ALA A 443 25.24 16.19 22.71
CA ALA A 443 25.20 16.28 21.26
C ALA A 443 24.38 15.18 20.58
N GLY A 444 23.12 15.47 20.21
CA GLY A 444 22.34 14.68 19.25
C GLY A 444 20.88 14.46 19.65
N ILE A 445 19.96 14.42 18.68
CA ILE A 445 18.60 13.92 18.89
C ILE A 445 18.53 12.42 18.56
N TYR A 446 17.68 11.69 19.26
CA TYR A 446 17.47 10.27 19.00
C TYR A 446 16.60 10.03 17.77
N GLY A 447 16.85 8.92 17.05
CA GLY A 447 15.88 8.41 16.08
C GLY A 447 14.56 8.05 16.78
N HIS A 448 13.46 7.98 16.02
CA HIS A 448 12.13 7.72 16.59
C HIS A 448 12.08 6.45 17.46
N GLY A 449 12.64 5.34 16.98
CA GLY A 449 12.68 4.07 17.73
C GLY A 449 13.52 4.16 19.01
N ASP A 450 14.71 4.77 18.93
CA ASP A 450 15.59 4.94 20.08
C ASP A 450 14.97 5.85 21.14
N PHE A 451 14.32 6.94 20.70
CA PHE A 451 13.58 7.83 21.59
C PHE A 451 12.49 7.08 22.35
N LEU A 452 11.65 6.30 21.65
CA LEU A 452 10.57 5.54 22.29
C LEU A 452 11.13 4.49 23.27
N HIS A 453 12.25 3.86 22.95
CA HIS A 453 12.92 2.92 23.85
C HIS A 453 13.41 3.60 25.14
N LEU A 454 14.08 4.75 25.02
CA LEU A 454 14.56 5.53 26.16
C LEU A 454 13.40 6.12 26.98
N PHE A 455 12.39 6.66 26.30
CA PHE A 455 11.15 7.14 26.92
C PHE A 455 10.47 6.03 27.73
N ALA A 456 10.43 4.80 27.21
CA ALA A 456 9.81 3.67 27.92
C ALA A 456 10.46 3.38 29.28
N GLN A 457 11.76 3.65 29.43
CA GLN A 457 12.50 3.47 30.67
C GLN A 457 12.39 4.70 31.59
N GLU A 458 12.62 5.88 31.04
CA GLU A 458 12.67 7.13 31.82
C GLU A 458 11.29 7.52 32.35
N LYS A 459 10.21 7.25 31.60
CA LYS A 459 8.83 7.47 32.10
C LYS A 459 8.55 6.67 33.37
N GLU A 460 9.10 5.46 33.53
CA GLU A 460 8.85 4.66 34.73
C GLU A 460 9.55 5.24 35.96
N ARG A 461 10.70 5.89 35.76
CA ARG A 461 11.49 6.54 36.81
C ARG A 461 10.92 7.89 37.25
N THR A 462 10.23 8.60 36.36
CA THR A 462 9.66 9.90 36.66
C THR A 462 8.22 9.78 37.18
N GLY A 463 7.93 10.45 38.30
CA GLY A 463 6.56 10.56 38.82
C GLY A 463 5.71 11.53 38.02
N ARG A 464 6.36 12.48 37.35
CA ARG A 464 5.76 13.59 36.61
C ARG A 464 6.68 14.02 35.47
N PHE A 465 6.11 14.35 34.32
CA PHE A 465 6.87 14.77 33.14
C PHE A 465 5.96 15.49 32.13
N VAL A 466 6.57 16.12 31.13
CA VAL A 466 5.87 16.70 29.96
C VAL A 466 6.45 16.11 28.68
N LEU A 467 5.56 15.67 27.78
CA LEU A 467 5.92 15.41 26.39
C LEU A 467 5.47 16.59 25.53
N ALA A 468 6.39 17.08 24.71
CA ALA A 468 6.11 18.13 23.74
C ALA A 468 6.44 17.64 22.32
N ILE A 469 5.50 17.76 21.40
CA ILE A 469 5.71 17.47 19.98
C ILE A 469 5.66 18.79 19.23
N VAL A 470 6.74 19.13 18.53
CA VAL A 470 6.82 20.31 17.67
C VAL A 470 6.82 19.86 16.23
N ARG A 471 5.84 20.33 15.46
CA ARG A 471 5.69 20.00 14.04
C ARG A 471 5.99 21.23 13.19
N VAL A 472 6.71 20.98 12.10
CA VAL A 472 7.03 21.94 11.06
C VAL A 472 6.07 21.72 9.89
N ASP A 473 5.30 22.74 9.54
CA ASP A 473 4.24 22.67 8.52
C ASP A 473 4.80 23.06 7.14
N VAL A 474 5.78 22.30 6.65
CA VAL A 474 6.44 22.48 5.33
C VAL A 474 6.11 21.30 4.41
N PRO A 475 5.88 21.51 3.09
CA PRO A 475 5.62 20.44 2.12
C PRO A 475 6.67 19.30 2.22
N HIS A 476 6.25 18.07 1.92
CA HIS A 476 7.13 16.90 1.99
C HIS A 476 8.19 16.92 0.87
N ASP A 477 9.31 17.59 1.13
CA ASP A 477 10.49 17.69 0.27
C ASP A 477 11.80 17.74 1.10
N ALA A 478 12.94 17.87 0.43
CA ALA A 478 14.26 17.94 1.07
C ALA A 478 14.43 19.12 2.05
N ARG A 479 13.48 20.08 2.10
CA ARG A 479 13.52 21.21 3.04
C ARG A 479 13.04 20.84 4.44
N GLN A 480 12.32 19.72 4.62
CA GLN A 480 11.85 19.29 5.94
C GLN A 480 13.01 19.01 6.90
N GLU A 481 14.08 18.39 6.41
CA GLU A 481 15.25 18.11 7.23
C GLU A 481 15.97 19.39 7.64
N ALA A 482 16.18 20.33 6.71
CA ALA A 482 16.75 21.63 7.03
C ALA A 482 15.89 22.38 8.07
N ALA A 483 14.57 22.37 7.89
CA ALA A 483 13.63 23.06 8.79
C ALA A 483 13.57 22.42 10.19
N LEU A 484 13.69 21.09 10.30
CA LEU A 484 13.85 20.42 11.60
C LEU A 484 15.18 20.78 12.28
N GLY A 485 16.25 20.92 11.50
CA GLY A 485 17.55 21.40 11.99
C GLY A 485 17.46 22.82 12.56
N GLU A 486 16.79 23.72 11.85
CA GLU A 486 16.53 25.09 12.29
C GLU A 486 15.65 25.12 13.55
N CYS A 487 14.59 24.31 13.60
CA CYS A 487 13.73 24.15 14.77
C CYS A 487 14.51 23.67 15.99
N LEU A 488 15.40 22.68 15.82
CA LEU A 488 16.23 22.16 16.90
C LEU A 488 17.25 23.19 17.38
N ALA A 489 17.89 23.92 16.46
CA ALA A 489 18.83 24.98 16.78
C ALA A 489 18.15 26.12 17.57
N ALA A 490 16.94 26.50 17.14
CA ALA A 490 16.11 27.45 17.84
C ALA A 490 15.74 26.93 19.25
N TRP A 491 15.24 25.70 19.36
CA TRP A 491 14.88 25.10 20.66
C TRP A 491 16.05 25.12 21.67
N ARG A 492 17.28 24.83 21.22
CA ARG A 492 18.51 24.88 22.05
C ARG A 492 18.86 26.26 22.60
N GLN A 493 18.38 27.33 21.97
CA GLN A 493 18.63 28.70 22.41
C GLN A 493 17.66 29.17 23.51
N ILE A 494 16.68 28.35 23.90
CA ILE A 494 15.73 28.69 24.98
C ILE A 494 16.16 27.93 26.25
N PRO A 495 16.79 28.61 27.24
CA PRO A 495 17.38 27.95 28.41
C PRO A 495 16.36 27.17 29.24
N GLU A 496 15.14 27.67 29.35
CA GLU A 496 14.07 27.05 30.14
C GLU A 496 13.59 25.74 29.53
N LEU A 497 13.69 25.60 28.20
CA LEU A 497 13.42 24.33 27.51
C LEU A 497 14.59 23.36 27.61
N CYS A 498 15.82 23.83 27.82
CA CYS A 498 17.00 22.97 27.91
C CYS A 498 17.33 22.57 29.37
N ALA A 499 16.62 23.15 30.34
CA ALA A 499 16.82 22.88 31.75
C ALA A 499 16.55 21.39 32.07
N GLY A 500 17.51 20.75 32.76
CA GLY A 500 17.39 19.34 33.14
C GLY A 500 17.73 18.34 32.03
N GLU A 501 18.34 18.80 30.91
CA GLU A 501 18.77 17.96 29.77
C GLU A 501 17.65 17.03 29.26
N PRO A 502 16.54 17.58 28.76
CA PRO A 502 15.41 16.77 28.33
C PRO A 502 15.79 15.89 27.13
N LEU A 503 15.18 14.70 27.06
CA LEU A 503 15.40 13.80 25.92
C LEU A 503 14.73 14.41 24.70
N ALA A 504 15.45 14.46 23.58
CA ALA A 504 14.94 14.95 22.31
C ALA A 504 15.08 13.88 21.23
N GLY A 505 14.06 13.73 20.38
CA GLY A 505 14.06 12.74 19.30
C GLY A 505 13.22 13.16 18.10
N LEU A 506 13.37 12.41 17.01
CA LEU A 506 12.51 12.54 15.84
C LEU A 506 11.13 11.90 16.08
N TYR A 507 10.08 12.58 15.66
CA TYR A 507 8.70 12.09 15.69
C TYR A 507 8.06 12.29 14.33
N GLY A 508 8.38 11.41 13.37
CA GLY A 508 8.01 11.59 11.97
C GLY A 508 9.06 12.37 11.17
N SER A 509 8.74 12.75 9.92
CA SER A 509 9.68 13.43 9.00
C SER A 509 9.70 14.94 9.20
N ASN A 510 8.71 15.46 9.92
CA ASN A 510 8.45 16.88 10.08
C ASN A 510 8.16 17.26 11.54
N ALA A 511 8.43 16.38 12.51
CA ALA A 511 8.23 16.68 13.91
C ALA A 511 9.38 16.20 14.81
N LEU A 512 9.59 16.95 15.88
CA LEU A 512 10.48 16.65 16.99
C LEU A 512 9.65 16.35 18.22
N ILE A 513 10.08 15.39 19.03
CA ILE A 513 9.50 15.08 20.34
C ILE A 513 10.51 15.34 21.44
N PHE A 514 10.04 15.93 22.54
CA PHE A 514 10.84 16.29 23.70
C PHE A 514 10.20 15.75 24.96
N PHE A 515 11.00 15.17 25.85
CA PHE A 515 10.59 14.67 27.17
C PHE A 515 11.27 15.48 28.26
N HIS A 516 10.45 16.21 29.03
CA HIS A 516 10.89 17.04 30.16
C HIS A 516 10.53 16.36 31.47
N ALA A 517 11.53 15.87 32.21
CA ALA A 517 11.32 15.28 33.53
C ALA A 517 10.92 16.35 34.56
N ASP A 518 10.02 15.99 35.50
CA ASP A 518 9.62 16.79 36.66
C ASP A 518 9.07 18.21 36.35
N SER A 519 8.66 18.46 35.11
CA SER A 519 8.12 19.74 34.63
C SER A 519 6.58 19.81 34.62
N HIS A 520 6.03 21.02 34.54
CA HIS A 520 4.59 21.28 34.33
C HIS A 520 4.34 21.74 32.90
N ALA A 521 3.26 21.26 32.27
CA ALA A 521 2.96 21.64 30.90
C ALA A 521 2.63 23.14 30.80
N GLU A 522 1.95 23.70 31.81
CA GLU A 522 1.60 25.11 31.93
C GLU A 522 2.84 26.01 32.06
N ALA A 523 3.89 25.53 32.70
CA ALA A 523 5.15 26.26 32.85
C ALA A 523 5.96 26.28 31.54
N LEU A 524 5.89 25.22 30.74
CA LEU A 524 6.62 25.11 29.47
C LEU A 524 5.88 25.75 28.29
N LEU A 525 4.55 25.91 28.37
CA LEU A 525 3.73 26.46 27.29
C LEU A 525 4.23 27.83 26.76
N PRO A 526 4.53 28.85 27.60
CA PRO A 526 5.00 30.14 27.11
C PRO A 526 6.32 30.04 26.34
N HIS A 527 7.20 29.11 26.73
CA HIS A 527 8.50 28.90 26.11
C HIS A 527 8.37 28.20 24.75
N TYR A 528 7.47 27.22 24.63
CA TYR A 528 7.14 26.63 23.33
C TYR A 528 6.38 27.61 22.43
N ALA A 529 5.54 28.50 22.97
CA ALA A 529 4.94 29.59 22.21
C ALA A 529 5.99 30.57 21.68
N ALA A 530 7.01 30.91 22.49
CA ALA A 530 8.12 31.75 22.05
C ALA A 530 8.97 31.07 20.97
N LEU A 531 9.18 29.76 21.07
CA LEU A 531 9.81 28.95 20.02
C LEU A 531 9.04 29.06 18.71
N CYS A 532 7.70 28.87 18.77
CA CYS A 532 6.85 28.95 17.60
C CYS A 532 6.88 30.35 16.96
N ALA A 533 6.75 31.41 17.74
CA ALA A 533 6.82 32.78 17.26
C ALA A 533 8.13 33.08 16.52
N ARG A 534 9.28 32.70 17.11
CA ARG A 534 10.59 32.97 16.51
C ARG A 534 10.81 32.19 15.20
N LEU A 535 10.33 30.95 15.12
CA LEU A 535 10.43 30.16 13.89
C LEU A 535 9.50 30.71 12.81
N GLU A 536 8.32 31.20 13.19
CA GLU A 536 7.40 31.85 12.26
C GLU A 536 7.97 33.19 11.73
N ASP A 537 8.64 33.98 12.57
CA ASP A 537 9.39 35.18 12.17
C ASP A 537 10.52 34.84 11.17
N ALA A 538 11.08 33.64 11.26
CA ALA A 538 12.09 33.12 10.32
C ALA A 538 11.47 32.52 9.04
N GLY A 539 10.14 32.58 8.89
CA GLY A 539 9.41 32.05 7.73
C GLY A 539 9.11 30.55 7.80
N LEU A 540 9.27 29.92 8.97
CA LEU A 540 8.96 28.51 9.20
C LEU A 540 7.68 28.36 10.03
N PRO A 541 6.54 27.99 9.42
CA PRO A 541 5.32 27.74 10.17
C PRO A 541 5.47 26.49 11.04
N VAL A 542 5.28 26.64 12.34
CA VAL A 542 5.44 25.55 13.30
C VAL A 542 4.30 25.55 14.31
N SER A 543 3.96 24.35 14.78
CA SER A 543 2.94 24.13 15.80
C SER A 543 3.48 23.23 16.91
N ALA A 544 3.18 23.52 18.17
CA ALA A 544 3.66 22.74 19.32
C ALA A 544 2.49 22.23 20.18
N GLY A 545 2.43 20.91 20.41
CA GLY A 545 1.48 20.27 21.31
C GLY A 545 2.15 19.68 22.54
N LEU A 546 1.67 20.03 23.73
CA LEU A 546 2.24 19.59 25.01
C LEU A 546 1.23 18.78 25.82
N ALA A 547 1.69 17.69 26.44
CA ALA A 547 0.93 16.91 27.41
C ALA A 547 1.75 16.66 28.68
N GLY A 548 1.18 17.00 29.84
CA GLY A 548 1.76 16.73 31.15
C GLY A 548 1.20 15.46 31.79
N TYR A 549 2.04 14.65 32.42
CA TYR A 549 1.65 13.55 33.28
C TYR A 549 1.80 13.95 34.75
N PRO A 550 0.83 13.65 35.64
CA PRO A 550 -0.42 12.94 35.37
C PRO A 550 -1.51 13.83 34.74
N LEU A 551 -2.30 13.25 33.82
CA LEU A 551 -3.50 13.86 33.23
C LEU A 551 -4.66 12.86 33.27
N LEU A 552 -5.74 13.20 33.98
CA LEU A 552 -6.91 12.32 34.18
C LEU A 552 -6.49 10.90 34.60
N HIS A 553 -6.98 9.88 33.89
CA HIS A 553 -6.66 8.47 34.09
C HIS A 553 -5.81 7.90 32.96
N TYR A 554 -5.16 8.75 32.16
CA TYR A 554 -4.24 8.29 31.13
C TYR A 554 -2.98 7.69 31.77
N ARG A 555 -2.53 6.56 31.22
CA ARG A 555 -1.29 5.91 31.60
C ARG A 555 -0.10 6.66 31.00
N LYS A 556 1.07 6.50 31.61
CA LYS A 556 2.34 7.08 31.12
C LYS A 556 2.61 6.79 29.63
N GLY A 557 2.22 5.59 29.16
CA GLY A 557 2.40 5.19 27.75
C GLY A 557 1.45 5.90 26.77
N GLU A 558 0.37 6.51 27.24
CA GLU A 558 -0.65 7.20 26.41
C GLU A 558 -0.36 8.72 26.31
N MET A 559 0.73 9.19 26.90
CA MET A 559 1.12 10.60 26.87
C MET A 559 1.53 11.11 25.48
N PRO A 560 2.17 10.31 24.59
CA PRO A 560 2.39 10.72 23.21
C PRO A 560 1.07 11.05 22.47
N ASP A 561 0.04 10.23 22.67
CA ASP A 561 -1.29 10.47 22.09
C ASP A 561 -1.90 11.78 22.63
N CYS A 562 -1.73 12.06 23.91
CA CYS A 562 -2.18 13.31 24.51
C CYS A 562 -1.44 14.51 23.91
N ALA A 563 -0.12 14.40 23.67
CA ALA A 563 0.65 15.47 23.03
C ALA A 563 0.22 15.69 21.57
N LEU A 564 -0.17 14.64 20.85
CA LEU A 564 -0.75 14.76 19.51
C LEU A 564 -2.12 15.46 19.52
N LYS A 565 -3.00 15.15 20.48
CA LYS A 565 -4.28 15.87 20.65
C LYS A 565 -4.05 17.35 20.93
N ALA A 566 -3.05 17.67 21.75
CA ALA A 566 -2.64 19.05 22.00
C ALA A 566 -2.10 19.74 20.74
N LEU A 567 -1.37 19.02 19.90
CA LEU A 567 -0.80 19.52 18.66
C LEU A 567 -1.90 19.82 17.62
N GLU A 568 -2.94 18.97 17.54
CA GLU A 568 -4.14 19.22 16.73
C GLU A 568 -4.87 20.49 17.17
N TYR A 569 -5.02 20.66 18.49
CA TYR A 569 -5.57 21.89 19.04
C TYR A 569 -4.70 23.11 18.70
N ALA A 570 -3.38 23.01 18.85
CA ALA A 570 -2.44 24.11 18.59
C ALA A 570 -2.52 24.63 17.14
N GLN A 571 -2.81 23.77 16.17
CA GLN A 571 -2.96 24.15 14.75
C GLN A 571 -4.18 25.01 14.47
N LEU A 572 -5.20 24.95 15.34
CA LEU A 572 -6.41 25.76 15.23
C LEU A 572 -6.27 27.12 15.92
N LEU A 573 -5.18 27.34 16.67
CA LEU A 573 -4.91 28.60 17.35
C LEU A 573 -4.30 29.63 16.40
N PRO A 574 -4.54 30.94 16.64
CA PRO A 574 -3.74 31.98 16.00
C PRO A 574 -2.27 31.86 16.41
N SER A 575 -1.37 32.45 15.61
CA SER A 575 0.04 32.53 15.98
C SER A 575 0.22 33.26 17.32
N PRO A 576 1.11 32.77 18.22
CA PRO A 576 1.94 31.56 18.10
C PRO A 576 1.18 30.26 18.41
N ARG A 577 1.34 29.26 17.54
CA ARG A 577 0.61 27.98 17.58
C ARG A 577 1.17 26.99 18.61
N ALA A 578 0.94 27.24 19.89
CA ALA A 578 1.30 26.31 20.96
C ALA A 578 0.09 25.98 21.86
N GLY A 579 -0.14 24.70 22.14
CA GLY A 579 -1.32 24.21 22.84
C GLY A 579 -1.04 23.11 23.87
N LEU A 580 -1.92 23.02 24.88
CA LEU A 580 -1.88 21.98 25.91
C LEU A 580 -2.95 20.92 25.66
N CYS A 581 -2.69 19.69 26.10
CA CYS A 581 -3.70 18.65 26.19
C CYS A 581 -4.64 18.95 27.38
N ASN A 582 -5.67 19.75 27.12
CA ASN A 582 -6.69 20.16 28.09
C ASN A 582 -8.10 19.74 27.62
N SER A 583 -9.14 20.26 28.28
CA SER A 583 -10.53 19.96 27.90
C SER A 583 -10.89 20.36 26.47
N LEU A 584 -10.28 21.42 25.93
CA LEU A 584 -10.50 21.88 24.55
C LEU A 584 -9.82 20.94 23.54
N ALA A 585 -8.58 20.52 23.81
CA ALA A 585 -7.89 19.55 22.96
C ALA A 585 -8.63 18.21 22.90
N LEU A 586 -9.15 17.74 24.04
CA LEU A 586 -10.01 16.55 24.09
C LEU A 586 -11.33 16.77 23.33
N ASN A 587 -11.95 17.95 23.45
CA ASN A 587 -13.16 18.27 22.69
C ASN A 587 -12.93 18.23 21.17
N ILE A 588 -11.83 18.83 20.69
CA ILE A 588 -11.48 18.82 19.26
C ILE A 588 -11.19 17.40 18.77
N SER A 589 -10.47 16.61 19.57
CA SER A 589 -10.23 15.19 19.24
C SER A 589 -11.53 14.40 19.15
N ALA A 590 -12.50 14.66 20.05
CA ALA A 590 -13.82 14.06 20.01
C ALA A 590 -14.64 14.49 18.78
N ASP A 591 -14.64 15.79 18.44
CA ASP A 591 -15.30 16.34 17.24
C ASP A 591 -14.77 15.65 15.97
N ARG A 592 -13.45 15.41 15.89
CA ARG A 592 -12.84 14.67 14.80
C ARG A 592 -13.32 13.22 14.73
N ARG A 593 -13.36 12.49 15.84
CA ARG A 593 -13.88 11.11 15.86
C ARG A 593 -15.33 11.04 15.42
N TYR A 594 -16.14 12.00 15.85
CA TYR A 594 -17.53 12.11 15.43
C TYR A 594 -17.64 12.32 13.92
N ALA A 595 -16.81 13.21 13.34
CA ALA A 595 -16.77 13.45 11.90
C ALA A 595 -16.35 12.20 11.10
N LEU A 596 -15.46 11.38 11.64
CA LEU A 596 -15.05 10.09 11.07
C LEU A 596 -16.08 8.96 11.27
N GLY A 597 -17.19 9.23 11.96
CA GLY A 597 -18.25 8.27 12.25
C GLY A 597 -18.02 7.40 13.49
N ASP A 598 -16.91 7.57 14.22
CA ASP A 598 -16.65 6.90 15.51
C ASP A 598 -17.40 7.61 16.64
N VAL A 599 -18.73 7.46 16.65
CA VAL A 599 -19.62 8.09 17.64
C VAL A 599 -19.31 7.61 19.07
N PHE A 600 -18.93 6.34 19.24
CA PHE A 600 -18.62 5.80 20.57
C PHE A 600 -17.29 6.34 21.12
N GLY A 601 -16.24 6.38 20.30
CA GLY A 601 -14.98 7.00 20.69
C GLY A 601 -15.13 8.49 20.97
N ALA A 602 -15.94 9.20 20.19
CA ALA A 602 -16.26 10.60 20.44
C ALA A 602 -16.95 10.80 21.80
N ILE A 603 -17.95 9.97 22.15
CA ILE A 603 -18.64 10.04 23.45
C ILE A 603 -17.66 9.88 24.61
N ASP A 604 -16.76 8.90 24.54
CA ASP A 604 -15.80 8.66 25.61
C ASP A 604 -14.84 9.85 25.74
N GLU A 605 -14.41 10.42 24.63
CA GLU A 605 -13.50 11.56 24.63
C GLU A 605 -14.17 12.87 25.07
N TYR A 606 -15.44 13.12 24.73
CA TYR A 606 -16.21 14.22 25.33
C TYR A 606 -16.38 14.05 26.84
N LYS A 607 -16.60 12.82 27.34
CA LYS A 607 -16.63 12.58 28.79
C LYS A 607 -15.28 12.90 29.43
N LEU A 608 -14.16 12.56 28.78
CA LEU A 608 -12.83 12.96 29.26
C LEU A 608 -12.67 14.48 29.29
N ALA A 609 -13.12 15.18 28.24
CA ALA A 609 -13.12 16.64 28.21
C ALA A 609 -13.92 17.23 29.39
N LEU A 610 -15.08 16.65 29.70
CA LEU A 610 -15.92 17.06 30.82
C LEU A 610 -15.40 16.65 32.21
N LEU A 611 -14.57 15.62 32.28
CA LEU A 611 -13.84 15.25 33.50
C LEU A 611 -12.67 16.20 33.74
N ALA A 612 -11.99 16.66 32.67
CA ALA A 612 -10.93 17.66 32.76
C ALA A 612 -11.49 19.05 33.10
N ASP A 613 -12.65 19.39 32.55
CA ASP A 613 -13.34 20.65 32.77
C ASP A 613 -14.85 20.43 32.76
N ALA A 614 -15.43 20.41 33.95
CA ALA A 614 -16.87 20.25 34.10
C ALA A 614 -17.67 21.42 33.53
N GLU A 615 -17.06 22.57 33.25
CA GLU A 615 -17.72 23.77 32.70
C GLU A 615 -17.62 23.87 31.18
N ASN A 616 -16.94 22.92 30.50
CA ASN A 616 -16.82 22.91 29.05
C ASN A 616 -18.20 22.69 28.38
N VAL A 617 -18.88 23.80 28.07
CA VAL A 617 -20.22 23.82 27.49
C VAL A 617 -20.23 23.22 26.08
N LEU A 618 -19.14 23.40 25.32
CA LEU A 618 -19.00 22.87 23.96
C LEU A 618 -19.02 21.34 23.99
N ALA A 619 -18.16 20.72 24.79
CA ALA A 619 -18.12 19.26 24.96
C ALA A 619 -19.45 18.71 25.47
N ARG A 620 -20.17 19.43 26.35
CA ARG A 620 -21.50 19.00 26.83
C ARG A 620 -22.57 19.07 25.75
N ASN A 621 -22.57 20.13 24.94
CA ASN A 621 -23.46 20.26 23.81
C ASN A 621 -23.17 19.15 22.77
N SER A 622 -21.90 18.94 22.41
CA SER A 622 -21.51 17.90 21.45
C SER A 622 -21.80 16.48 21.95
N LEU A 623 -21.66 16.21 23.26
CA LEU A 623 -22.13 14.95 23.86
C LEU A 623 -23.64 14.76 23.71
N GLY A 624 -24.43 15.84 23.86
CA GLY A 624 -25.87 15.82 23.59
C GLY A 624 -26.20 15.49 22.13
N VAL A 625 -25.42 16.03 21.18
CA VAL A 625 -25.53 15.71 19.74
C VAL A 625 -25.25 14.22 19.50
N CYS A 626 -24.20 13.67 20.10
CA CYS A 626 -23.89 12.24 19.99
C CYS A 626 -25.02 11.36 20.53
N MET A 627 -25.59 11.70 21.69
CA MET A 627 -26.73 10.95 22.25
C MET A 627 -27.95 11.02 21.32
N ALA A 628 -28.20 12.17 20.68
CA ALA A 628 -29.30 12.31 19.72
C ALA A 628 -29.05 11.48 18.45
N ALA A 629 -27.81 11.41 17.95
CA ALA A 629 -27.43 10.59 16.80
C ALA A 629 -27.64 9.08 17.09
N LEU A 630 -27.44 8.64 18.33
CA LEU A 630 -27.74 7.27 18.78
C LEU A 630 -29.23 7.02 19.10
N GLY A 631 -30.12 7.98 18.86
CA GLY A 631 -31.55 7.87 19.20
C GLY A 631 -31.87 7.98 20.69
N ARG A 632 -30.89 8.29 21.54
CA ARG A 632 -31.04 8.44 23.00
C ARG A 632 -31.52 9.85 23.36
N TYR A 633 -32.69 10.21 22.86
CA TYR A 633 -33.22 11.58 22.90
C TYR A 633 -33.44 12.15 24.31
N HIS A 634 -33.84 11.32 25.28
CA HIS A 634 -33.99 11.78 26.67
C HIS A 634 -32.65 12.19 27.30
N GLU A 635 -31.57 11.48 27.00
CA GLU A 635 -30.22 11.81 27.49
C GLU A 635 -29.64 13.01 26.76
N ALA A 636 -29.85 13.10 25.45
CA ALA A 636 -29.51 14.30 24.67
C ALA A 636 -30.15 15.55 25.27
N ARG A 637 -31.47 15.49 25.58
CA ARG A 637 -32.20 16.58 26.24
C ARG A 637 -31.56 16.97 27.57
N ARG A 638 -31.17 15.99 28.40
CA ARG A 638 -30.51 16.24 29.69
C ARG A 638 -29.20 17.01 29.49
N HIS A 639 -28.33 16.56 28.58
CA HIS A 639 -27.06 17.24 28.31
C HIS A 639 -27.25 18.66 27.78
N PHE A 640 -28.20 18.90 26.88
CA PHE A 640 -28.48 20.25 26.41
C PHE A 640 -29.06 21.17 27.50
N LEU A 641 -29.95 20.66 28.36
CA LEU A 641 -30.45 21.42 29.50
C LEU A 641 -29.36 21.74 30.51
N GLU A 642 -28.43 20.80 30.75
CA GLU A 642 -27.24 21.04 31.57
C GLU A 642 -26.33 22.08 30.94
N ALA A 643 -26.09 22.03 29.62
CA ALA A 643 -25.30 23.04 28.89
C ALA A 643 -25.86 24.46 29.06
N LEU A 644 -27.19 24.64 29.03
CA LEU A 644 -27.85 25.94 29.26
C LEU A 644 -27.74 26.47 30.70
N ARG A 645 -27.45 25.61 31.68
CA ARG A 645 -27.28 26.04 33.08
C ARG A 645 -25.95 26.75 33.30
N TYR A 646 -24.96 26.50 32.45
CA TYR A 646 -23.65 27.14 32.56
C TYR A 646 -23.72 28.58 32.07
N LYS A 647 -23.43 29.51 32.98
CA LYS A 647 -23.52 30.93 32.66
C LYS A 647 -22.33 31.42 31.83
N GLY A 648 -21.13 30.85 31.95
CA GLY A 648 -19.96 31.17 31.13
C GLY A 648 -19.62 32.66 31.01
N ASP A 649 -18.59 32.99 30.24
CA ASP A 649 -18.17 34.38 30.02
C ASP A 649 -19.11 35.12 29.04
N ALA A 650 -19.26 36.42 29.30
CA ALA A 650 -20.14 37.32 28.54
C ALA A 650 -19.58 37.64 27.14
N GLY A 651 -20.41 37.54 26.10
CA GLY A 651 -20.03 37.91 24.74
C GLY A 651 -20.99 37.39 23.66
N PRO A 652 -20.80 37.79 22.39
CA PRO A 652 -21.61 37.34 21.26
C PRO A 652 -21.51 35.82 21.02
N GLU A 653 -20.35 35.22 21.25
CA GLU A 653 -20.13 33.76 21.11
C GLU A 653 -20.98 32.93 22.08
N ARG A 654 -21.22 33.46 23.29
CA ARG A 654 -22.14 32.84 24.26
C ARG A 654 -23.56 32.83 23.73
N GLN A 655 -23.98 33.95 23.15
CA GLN A 655 -25.33 34.11 22.62
C GLN A 655 -25.60 33.14 21.47
N GLU A 656 -24.63 33.00 20.56
CA GLU A 656 -24.68 32.04 19.47
C GLU A 656 -24.72 30.58 19.97
N ARG A 657 -23.88 30.24 20.95
CA ARG A 657 -23.88 28.90 21.57
C ARG A 657 -25.22 28.57 22.25
N ILE A 658 -25.85 29.53 22.90
CA ILE A 658 -27.18 29.36 23.49
C ILE A 658 -28.23 29.14 22.40
N ALA A 659 -28.21 29.94 21.33
CA ALA A 659 -29.10 29.77 20.19
C ALA A 659 -28.96 28.36 19.57
N GLN A 660 -27.72 27.88 19.36
CA GLN A 660 -27.45 26.53 18.86
C GLN A 660 -27.97 25.44 19.80
N THR A 661 -27.80 25.62 21.11
CA THR A 661 -28.31 24.68 22.12
C THR A 661 -29.85 24.65 22.14
N HIS A 662 -30.51 25.80 22.01
CA HIS A 662 -31.96 25.89 21.84
C HIS A 662 -32.44 25.21 20.55
N TYR A 663 -31.75 25.38 19.44
CA TYR A 663 -32.07 24.65 18.20
C TYR A 663 -31.94 23.13 18.36
N ASN A 664 -30.88 22.66 19.02
CA ASN A 664 -30.65 21.25 19.30
C ASN A 664 -31.74 20.66 20.22
N LEU A 665 -32.14 21.40 21.27
CA LEU A 665 -33.27 21.03 22.13
C LEU A 665 -34.59 20.96 21.37
N GLY A 666 -34.85 21.92 20.47
CA GLY A 666 -36.03 21.91 19.61
C GLY A 666 -36.09 20.65 18.76
N THR A 667 -34.96 20.26 18.18
CA THR A 667 -34.82 19.07 17.34
C THR A 667 -35.03 17.79 18.15
N VAL A 668 -34.43 17.67 19.33
CA VAL A 668 -34.67 16.53 20.22
C VAL A 668 -36.13 16.44 20.67
N CYS A 669 -36.76 17.57 21.03
CA CYS A 669 -38.17 17.59 21.39
C CYS A 669 -39.07 17.18 20.21
N GLN A 670 -38.72 17.56 18.98
CA GLN A 670 -39.46 17.14 17.79
C GLN A 670 -39.37 15.63 17.57
N GLN A 671 -38.18 15.03 17.74
CA GLN A 671 -37.98 13.58 17.64
C GLN A 671 -38.72 12.80 18.73
N LEU A 672 -38.87 13.38 19.92
CA LEU A 672 -39.70 12.85 21.01
C LEU A 672 -41.21 13.03 20.78
N GLY A 673 -41.63 13.68 19.69
CA GLY A 673 -43.04 14.00 19.41
C GLY A 673 -43.60 15.18 20.23
N GLU A 674 -42.77 15.85 21.03
CA GLU A 674 -43.14 16.99 21.89
C GLU A 674 -43.24 18.30 21.09
N ARG A 675 -44.16 18.37 20.11
CA ARG A 675 -44.29 19.50 19.16
C ARG A 675 -44.36 20.89 19.80
N ARG A 676 -45.05 21.03 20.94
CA ARG A 676 -45.16 22.32 21.66
C ARG A 676 -43.82 22.75 22.26
N ALA A 677 -43.08 21.81 22.84
CA ALA A 677 -41.76 22.09 23.40
C ALA A 677 -40.76 22.41 22.29
N ALA A 678 -40.81 21.67 21.17
CA ALA A 678 -39.99 21.93 19.99
C ALA A 678 -40.21 23.37 19.46
N ALA A 679 -41.46 23.77 19.24
CA ALA A 679 -41.79 25.11 18.80
C ALA A 679 -41.33 26.21 19.77
N ARG A 680 -41.41 25.96 21.08
CA ARG A 680 -40.88 26.89 22.10
C ARG A 680 -39.37 27.06 21.94
N TYR A 681 -38.60 25.97 21.90
CA TYR A 681 -37.15 26.06 21.81
C TYR A 681 -36.65 26.64 20.49
N TYR A 682 -37.31 26.37 19.36
CA TYR A 682 -36.97 27.05 18.11
C TYR A 682 -37.25 28.56 18.15
N ARG A 683 -38.29 29.01 18.87
CA ARG A 683 -38.54 30.45 19.08
C ARG A 683 -37.49 31.08 19.99
N GLU A 684 -37.05 30.40 21.05
CA GLU A 684 -35.94 30.89 21.87
C GLU A 684 -34.64 30.97 21.06
N CYS A 685 -34.36 29.99 20.20
CA CYS A 685 -33.24 30.06 19.26
C CYS A 685 -33.30 31.31 18.36
N ILE A 686 -34.46 31.62 17.79
CA ILE A 686 -34.65 32.82 16.94
C ILE A 686 -34.56 34.11 17.75
N LYS A 687 -35.02 34.11 19.00
CA LYS A 687 -34.86 35.26 19.89
C LYS A 687 -33.38 35.55 20.15
N ASP A 688 -32.58 34.49 20.29
CA ASP A 688 -31.16 34.60 20.56
C ASP A 688 -30.32 34.85 19.31
N ALA A 689 -30.72 34.29 18.16
CA ALA A 689 -30.12 34.44 16.85
C ALA A 689 -31.21 34.62 15.77
N PRO A 690 -31.66 35.87 15.51
CA PRO A 690 -32.76 36.15 14.59
C PRO A 690 -32.55 35.64 13.16
N GLU A 691 -31.29 35.53 12.74
CA GLU A 691 -30.88 35.07 11.41
C GLU A 691 -30.62 33.55 11.34
N HIS A 692 -31.03 32.78 12.35
CA HIS A 692 -30.83 31.33 12.35
C HIS A 692 -31.80 30.61 11.38
N VAL A 693 -31.40 30.49 10.11
CA VAL A 693 -32.18 29.92 9.00
C VAL A 693 -32.89 28.61 9.37
N TYR A 694 -32.15 27.63 9.91
CA TYR A 694 -32.72 26.31 10.20
C TYR A 694 -33.82 26.33 11.27
N ALA A 695 -33.82 27.30 12.20
CA ALA A 695 -34.84 27.37 13.24
C ALA A 695 -36.18 27.86 12.64
N HIS A 696 -36.12 28.83 11.72
CA HIS A 696 -37.28 29.26 10.92
C HIS A 696 -37.82 28.09 10.09
N LEU A 697 -36.95 27.33 9.41
CA LEU A 697 -37.38 26.16 8.63
C LEU A 697 -38.08 25.11 9.49
N ARG A 698 -37.55 24.80 10.68
CA ARG A 698 -38.16 23.83 11.60
C ARG A 698 -39.51 24.31 12.13
N LEU A 699 -39.66 25.60 12.44
CA LEU A 699 -40.97 26.17 12.79
C LEU A 699 -41.95 26.10 11.62
N GLY A 700 -41.50 26.38 10.40
CA GLY A 700 -42.31 26.24 9.19
C GLY A 700 -42.84 24.82 9.01
N GLN A 701 -41.97 23.81 9.21
CA GLN A 701 -42.35 22.39 9.18
C GLN A 701 -43.38 22.04 10.26
N LEU A 702 -43.16 22.46 11.51
CA LEU A 702 -44.11 22.23 12.60
C LEU A 702 -45.47 22.88 12.34
N CYS A 703 -45.49 24.06 11.72
CA CYS A 703 -46.73 24.72 11.28
C CYS A 703 -47.41 23.94 10.16
N GLU A 704 -46.65 23.46 9.17
CA GLU A 704 -47.14 22.66 8.05
C GLU A 704 -47.75 21.34 8.53
N GLU A 705 -47.07 20.60 9.41
CA GLU A 705 -47.57 19.38 10.06
C GLU A 705 -48.84 19.63 10.88
N GLY A 706 -48.96 20.81 11.49
CA GLY A 706 -50.15 21.26 12.22
C GLY A 706 -51.27 21.83 11.33
N GLY A 707 -51.12 21.78 10.00
CA GLY A 707 -52.11 22.31 9.05
C GLY A 707 -52.14 23.84 8.92
N ARG A 708 -51.27 24.57 9.63
CA ARG A 708 -51.19 26.05 9.65
C ARG A 708 -50.32 26.55 8.49
N ARG A 709 -50.84 26.38 7.27
CA ARG A 709 -50.10 26.64 6.01
C ARG A 709 -49.62 28.08 5.85
N ASN A 710 -50.41 29.07 6.25
CA ASN A 710 -50.04 30.47 6.13
C ASN A 710 -48.87 30.84 7.07
N GLU A 711 -48.86 30.30 8.29
CA GLU A 711 -47.73 30.47 9.20
C GLU A 711 -46.48 29.75 8.67
N ALA A 712 -46.64 28.54 8.13
CA ALA A 712 -45.54 27.80 7.52
C ALA A 712 -44.88 28.59 6.39
N ARG A 713 -45.70 29.15 5.47
CA ARG A 713 -45.24 30.00 4.37
C ARG A 713 -44.43 31.19 4.89
N ARG A 714 -44.93 31.92 5.89
CA ARG A 714 -44.22 33.07 6.48
C ARG A 714 -42.85 32.69 7.02
N PHE A 715 -42.74 31.56 7.74
CA PHE A 715 -41.45 31.11 8.27
C PHE A 715 -40.47 30.71 7.16
N TYR A 716 -40.95 30.06 6.10
CA TYR A 716 -40.09 29.72 4.96
C TYR A 716 -39.69 30.97 4.15
N GLU A 717 -40.56 31.96 3.99
CA GLU A 717 -40.23 33.26 3.36
C GLU A 717 -39.18 34.03 4.17
N LEU A 718 -39.30 34.06 5.51
CA LEU A 718 -38.28 34.64 6.38
C LEU A 718 -36.93 33.92 6.23
N ALA A 719 -36.93 32.59 6.20
CA ALA A 719 -35.72 31.81 5.98
C ALA A 719 -35.08 32.11 4.60
N ALA A 720 -35.88 32.22 3.54
CA ALA A 720 -35.40 32.54 2.20
C ALA A 720 -34.80 33.96 2.13
N ALA A 721 -35.43 34.93 2.77
CA ALA A 721 -34.91 36.30 2.85
C ALA A 721 -33.58 36.37 3.61
N ILE A 722 -33.41 35.57 4.67
CA ILE A 722 -32.12 35.48 5.38
C ILE A 722 -31.05 34.83 4.48
N GLU A 723 -31.38 33.72 3.81
CA GLU A 723 -30.47 33.07 2.86
C GLU A 723 -30.01 34.03 1.74
N ASP A 724 -30.92 34.87 1.22
CA ASP A 724 -30.60 35.87 0.20
C ASP A 724 -29.65 36.94 0.73
N ARG A 725 -29.90 37.51 1.91
CA ARG A 725 -28.98 38.48 2.52
C ARG A 725 -27.60 37.88 2.77
N GLN A 726 -27.53 36.62 3.21
CA GLN A 726 -26.26 35.92 3.43
C GLN A 726 -25.52 35.65 2.11
N ALA A 727 -26.25 35.36 1.02
CA ALA A 727 -25.68 35.20 -0.31
C ALA A 727 -25.15 36.53 -0.88
N GLU A 728 -25.91 37.62 -0.72
CA GLU A 728 -25.50 38.97 -1.10
C GLU A 728 -24.23 39.42 -0.36
N GLN A 729 -24.14 39.18 0.95
CA GLN A 729 -22.96 39.49 1.76
C GLN A 729 -21.73 38.68 1.36
N ALA A 730 -21.92 37.43 0.94
CA ALA A 730 -20.82 36.55 0.53
C ALA A 730 -20.38 36.77 -0.93
N GLY A 731 -21.17 37.46 -1.75
CA GLY A 731 -20.90 37.64 -3.18
C GLY A 731 -21.02 36.35 -4.01
N GLU A 732 -21.63 35.30 -3.46
CA GLU A 732 -21.72 33.97 -4.08
C GLU A 732 -23.16 33.42 -3.97
N GLN A 733 -23.63 32.74 -5.01
CA GLN A 733 -24.92 32.06 -4.97
C GLN A 733 -24.83 30.82 -4.07
N ARG A 734 -25.56 30.82 -2.96
CA ARG A 734 -25.63 29.70 -2.01
C ARG A 734 -26.87 28.84 -2.23
N PRO A 735 -26.81 27.52 -1.96
CA PRO A 735 -27.98 26.65 -1.97
C PRO A 735 -29.10 27.20 -1.09
N SER A 736 -30.34 27.23 -1.59
CA SER A 736 -31.50 27.75 -0.84
C SER A 736 -32.42 26.62 -0.44
N LEU A 737 -32.31 26.20 0.82
CA LEU A 737 -33.16 25.14 1.37
C LEU A 737 -34.59 25.66 1.62
N ALA A 738 -34.71 26.94 1.99
CA ALA A 738 -36.00 27.58 2.24
C ALA A 738 -36.92 27.60 1.01
N ARG A 739 -36.38 27.91 -0.17
CA ARG A 739 -37.13 27.91 -1.43
C ARG A 739 -37.65 26.53 -1.80
N ARG A 740 -36.89 25.46 -1.52
CA ARG A 740 -37.38 24.08 -1.69
C ARG A 740 -38.59 23.78 -0.79
N TYR A 741 -38.58 24.28 0.45
CA TYR A 741 -39.73 24.15 1.35
C TYR A 741 -40.94 24.97 0.87
N LEU A 742 -40.72 26.19 0.36
CA LEU A 742 -41.78 27.00 -0.27
C LEU A 742 -42.37 26.30 -1.50
N ALA A 743 -41.53 25.77 -2.38
CA ALA A 743 -41.97 25.04 -3.56
C ALA A 743 -42.81 23.82 -3.19
N ARG A 744 -42.36 23.04 -2.20
CA ARG A 744 -43.11 21.89 -1.68
C ARG A 744 -44.47 22.31 -1.13
N LEU A 745 -44.51 23.42 -0.39
CA LEU A 745 -45.74 23.96 0.18
C LEU A 745 -46.69 24.48 -0.92
N ALA A 746 -46.18 25.13 -1.96
CA ALA A 746 -46.93 25.61 -3.12
C ALA A 746 -47.48 24.45 -3.96
N ALA A 747 -46.67 23.41 -4.21
CA ALA A 747 -47.09 22.18 -4.88
C ALA A 747 -48.27 21.51 -4.16
N ARG A 748 -48.21 21.40 -2.83
CA ARG A 748 -49.32 20.87 -2.00
C ARG A 748 -50.59 21.73 -2.06
N GLN A 749 -50.47 23.02 -2.38
CA GLN A 749 -51.59 23.94 -2.55
C GLN A 749 -52.09 24.00 -4.00
N ARG A 750 -51.58 23.13 -4.90
CA ARG A 750 -51.88 23.12 -6.33
C ARG A 750 -51.47 24.41 -7.06
N HIS A 751 -50.53 25.17 -6.51
CA HIS A 751 -49.89 26.29 -7.19
C HIS A 751 -48.66 25.79 -7.96
N GLY A 752 -48.90 25.03 -9.03
CA GLY A 752 -47.83 24.36 -9.79
C GLY A 752 -46.88 25.30 -10.53
N GLY A 753 -47.34 26.49 -10.93
CA GLY A 753 -46.50 27.52 -11.55
C GLY A 753 -45.46 28.08 -10.56
N GLU A 754 -45.94 28.60 -9.42
CA GLU A 754 -45.08 29.11 -8.33
C GLU A 754 -44.08 28.04 -7.86
N ALA A 755 -44.53 26.79 -7.70
CA ALA A 755 -43.66 25.70 -7.27
C ALA A 755 -42.52 25.43 -8.26
N ARG A 756 -42.77 25.51 -9.57
CA ARG A 756 -41.76 25.32 -10.61
C ARG A 756 -40.75 26.46 -10.62
N GLU A 757 -41.20 27.71 -10.55
CA GLU A 757 -40.33 28.88 -10.50
C GLU A 757 -39.34 28.79 -9.32
N LEU A 758 -39.86 28.46 -8.13
CA LEU A 758 -39.04 28.29 -6.93
C LEU A 758 -38.05 27.11 -7.05
N LEU A 759 -38.43 26.03 -7.73
CA LEU A 759 -37.52 24.88 -7.96
C LEU A 759 -36.46 25.18 -9.00
N HIS A 760 -36.80 25.93 -10.06
CA HIS A 760 -35.81 26.41 -11.02
C HIS A 760 -34.78 27.32 -10.36
N ASP A 761 -35.21 28.28 -9.54
CA ASP A 761 -34.30 29.12 -8.74
C ASP A 761 -33.45 28.27 -7.77
N THR A 762 -34.05 27.26 -7.12
CA THR A 762 -33.31 26.33 -6.25
C THR A 762 -32.21 25.58 -7.01
N LEU A 763 -32.50 25.08 -8.21
CA LEU A 763 -31.55 24.32 -9.04
C LEU A 763 -30.51 25.21 -9.73
N LEU A 764 -30.83 26.48 -10.00
CA LEU A 764 -29.84 27.46 -10.46
C LEU A 764 -28.77 27.69 -9.39
N ARG A 765 -29.19 27.78 -8.12
CA ARG A 765 -28.27 27.96 -6.97
C ARG A 765 -27.55 26.67 -6.58
N ASN A 766 -28.20 25.52 -6.72
CA ASN A 766 -27.60 24.20 -6.46
C ASN A 766 -28.04 23.16 -7.51
N PRO A 767 -27.23 22.98 -8.57
CA PRO A 767 -27.51 21.99 -9.61
C PRO A 767 -27.48 20.53 -9.14
N PHE A 768 -27.06 20.25 -7.90
CA PHE A 768 -26.96 18.90 -7.33
C PHE A 768 -28.01 18.64 -6.24
N ASP A 769 -29.07 19.45 -6.14
CA ASP A 769 -30.17 19.20 -5.21
C ASP A 769 -31.11 18.09 -5.72
N ALA A 770 -30.80 16.84 -5.36
CA ALA A 770 -31.59 15.66 -5.72
C ALA A 770 -33.08 15.78 -5.32
N ALA A 771 -33.39 16.41 -4.18
CA ALA A 771 -34.77 16.52 -3.70
C ALA A 771 -35.57 17.56 -4.49
N ALA A 772 -34.92 18.65 -4.91
CA ALA A 772 -35.53 19.65 -5.79
C ALA A 772 -35.79 19.06 -7.18
N MET A 773 -34.83 18.32 -7.76
CA MET A 773 -35.02 17.60 -9.03
C MET A 773 -36.19 16.64 -8.97
N LEU A 774 -36.29 15.85 -7.89
CA LEU A 774 -37.36 14.88 -7.73
C LEU A 774 -38.73 15.55 -7.61
N LEU A 775 -38.83 16.65 -6.86
CA LEU A 775 -40.07 17.40 -6.72
C LEU A 775 -40.48 18.05 -8.05
N LEU A 776 -39.52 18.56 -8.82
CA LEU A 776 -39.78 19.14 -10.14
C LEU A 776 -40.20 18.09 -11.16
N ALA A 777 -39.57 16.92 -11.16
CA ALA A 777 -39.97 15.78 -11.99
C ALA A 777 -41.42 15.35 -11.70
N ARG A 778 -41.82 15.29 -10.42
CA ARG A 778 -43.21 15.00 -10.03
C ARG A 778 -44.18 16.04 -10.59
N LEU A 779 -43.85 17.33 -10.49
CA LEU A 779 -44.71 18.39 -11.02
C LEU A 779 -44.91 18.27 -12.55
N TYR A 780 -43.86 17.93 -13.31
CA TYR A 780 -44.00 17.70 -14.75
C TYR A 780 -44.89 16.49 -15.07
N LEU A 781 -44.78 15.40 -14.31
CA LEU A 781 -45.62 14.20 -14.49
C LEU A 781 -47.06 14.39 -14.02
N ASP A 782 -47.29 15.18 -12.97
CA ASP A 782 -48.62 15.47 -12.45
C ASP A 782 -49.38 16.47 -13.34
N GLY A 783 -48.65 17.34 -14.05
CA GLY A 783 -49.20 18.26 -15.05
C GLY A 783 -49.34 17.69 -16.45
N ASP A 784 -48.82 16.47 -16.71
CA ASP A 784 -48.72 15.84 -18.04
C ASP A 784 -48.05 16.75 -19.09
N GLU A 785 -47.04 17.53 -18.65
CA GLU A 785 -46.45 18.59 -19.47
C GLU A 785 -45.23 18.10 -20.26
N ASP A 786 -44.21 17.55 -19.57
CA ASP A 786 -42.96 17.11 -20.19
C ASP A 786 -42.39 15.84 -19.51
N PRO A 787 -42.83 14.65 -19.98
CA PRO A 787 -42.34 13.38 -19.48
C PRO A 787 -40.84 13.14 -19.70
N ALA A 788 -40.26 13.73 -20.76
CA ALA A 788 -38.84 13.58 -21.08
C ALA A 788 -37.98 14.35 -20.07
N MET A 789 -38.40 15.57 -19.72
CA MET A 789 -37.73 16.36 -18.71
C MET A 789 -37.88 15.75 -17.31
N ALA A 790 -39.05 15.19 -17.00
CA ALA A 790 -39.26 14.45 -15.77
C ALA A 790 -38.32 13.24 -15.63
N GLU A 791 -38.13 12.47 -16.71
CA GLU A 791 -37.22 11.32 -16.75
C GLU A 791 -35.78 11.74 -16.46
N LEU A 792 -35.28 12.78 -17.13
CA LEU A 792 -33.91 13.25 -16.94
C LEU A 792 -33.66 13.72 -15.50
N LEU A 793 -34.60 14.49 -14.94
CA LEU A 793 -34.50 15.01 -13.57
C LEU A 793 -34.58 13.87 -12.54
N ALA A 794 -35.48 12.91 -12.72
CA ALA A 794 -35.60 11.76 -11.84
C ALA A 794 -34.34 10.87 -11.90
N ARG A 795 -33.79 10.64 -13.10
CA ARG A 795 -32.56 9.86 -13.28
C ARG A 795 -31.37 10.53 -12.62
N LYS A 796 -31.21 11.85 -12.78
CA LYS A 796 -30.16 12.61 -12.09
C LYS A 796 -30.35 12.59 -10.57
N SER A 797 -31.58 12.73 -10.09
CA SER A 797 -31.90 12.68 -8.66
C SER A 797 -31.48 11.34 -8.04
N VAL A 798 -31.86 10.23 -8.66
CA VAL A 798 -31.52 8.86 -8.21
C VAL A 798 -30.01 8.60 -8.28
N GLY A 799 -29.33 9.11 -9.31
CA GLY A 799 -27.87 9.02 -9.41
C GLY A 799 -27.13 9.76 -8.27
N LEU A 800 -27.75 10.79 -7.70
CA LEU A 800 -27.22 11.54 -6.55
C LEU A 800 -27.65 10.95 -5.20
N ARG A 801 -28.89 10.45 -5.11
CA ARG A 801 -29.46 9.82 -3.91
C ARG A 801 -30.33 8.63 -4.28
N ASP A 802 -29.81 7.45 -3.97
CA ASP A 802 -30.54 6.19 -4.11
C ASP A 802 -31.69 6.15 -3.09
N THR A 803 -32.91 6.39 -3.55
CA THR A 803 -34.12 6.43 -2.73
C THR A 803 -35.25 5.69 -3.43
N PRO A 804 -36.05 4.86 -2.71
CA PRO A 804 -37.19 4.17 -3.29
C PRO A 804 -38.16 5.13 -4.00
N GLU A 805 -38.41 6.30 -3.40
CA GLU A 805 -39.28 7.32 -3.99
C GLU A 805 -38.71 7.95 -5.26
N GLY A 806 -37.38 8.04 -5.38
CA GLY A 806 -36.69 8.51 -6.58
C GLY A 806 -36.90 7.54 -7.75
N TRP A 807 -36.67 6.26 -7.50
CA TRP A 807 -36.86 5.19 -8.48
C TRP A 807 -38.30 5.05 -8.93
N GLN A 808 -39.28 5.19 -8.03
CA GLN A 808 -40.70 5.18 -8.38
C GLN A 808 -41.07 6.32 -9.35
N VAL A 809 -40.55 7.52 -9.13
CA VAL A 809 -40.80 8.65 -10.04
C VAL A 809 -40.11 8.44 -11.39
N LEU A 810 -38.90 7.88 -11.40
CA LEU A 810 -38.20 7.54 -12.64
C LEU A 810 -38.97 6.48 -13.44
N ALA A 811 -39.47 5.42 -12.77
CA ALA A 811 -40.30 4.42 -13.40
C ALA A 811 -41.57 5.04 -14.02
N ARG A 812 -42.27 5.91 -13.28
CA ARG A 812 -43.44 6.63 -13.78
C ARG A 812 -43.11 7.50 -15.01
N ALA A 813 -41.97 8.18 -15.01
CA ALA A 813 -41.53 8.96 -16.17
C ALA A 813 -41.20 8.10 -17.39
N LEU A 814 -40.52 6.97 -17.19
CA LEU A 814 -40.19 6.03 -18.26
C LEU A 814 -41.44 5.41 -18.90
N ARG A 815 -42.48 5.12 -18.11
CA ARG A 815 -43.78 4.67 -18.63
C ARG A 815 -44.47 5.72 -19.48
N ALA A 816 -44.47 6.97 -19.02
CA ALA A 816 -45.03 8.08 -19.79
C ALA A 816 -44.31 8.29 -21.13
N LEU A 817 -43.06 7.81 -21.26
CA LEU A 817 -42.29 7.77 -22.51
C LEU A 817 -42.42 6.46 -23.31
N GLY A 818 -43.21 5.48 -22.84
CA GLY A 818 -43.38 4.18 -23.49
C GLY A 818 -42.21 3.20 -23.32
N ARG A 819 -41.30 3.44 -22.37
CA ARG A 819 -40.10 2.60 -22.10
C ARG A 819 -40.34 1.59 -20.97
N GLU A 820 -41.23 0.61 -21.20
CA GLU A 820 -41.71 -0.29 -20.13
C GLU A 820 -40.67 -1.26 -19.56
N GLU A 821 -39.72 -1.75 -20.37
CA GLU A 821 -38.66 -2.63 -19.87
C GLU A 821 -37.77 -1.91 -18.84
N GLU A 822 -37.40 -0.66 -19.13
CA GLU A 822 -36.60 0.16 -18.22
C GLU A 822 -37.39 0.61 -16.99
N ALA A 823 -38.69 0.90 -17.15
CA ALA A 823 -39.57 1.22 -16.03
C ALA A 823 -39.66 0.03 -15.05
N SER A 824 -39.77 -1.19 -15.57
CA SER A 824 -39.81 -2.42 -14.75
C SER A 824 -38.51 -2.63 -13.97
N LEU A 825 -37.36 -2.33 -14.57
CA LEU A 825 -36.07 -2.36 -13.87
C LEU A 825 -35.98 -1.31 -12.77
N ALA A 826 -36.42 -0.08 -13.04
CA ALA A 826 -36.45 0.99 -12.05
C ALA A 826 -37.37 0.65 -10.86
N GLU A 827 -38.51 0.01 -11.08
CA GLU A 827 -39.38 -0.47 -10.00
C GLU A 827 -38.77 -1.60 -9.18
N ALA A 828 -38.07 -2.53 -9.84
CA ALA A 828 -37.33 -3.57 -9.14
C ALA A 828 -36.32 -2.94 -8.18
N HIS A 829 -35.59 -1.91 -8.61
CA HIS A 829 -34.70 -1.15 -7.74
C HIS A 829 -35.43 -0.45 -6.58
N ALA A 830 -36.62 0.12 -6.83
CA ALA A 830 -37.42 0.75 -5.78
C ALA A 830 -37.89 -0.24 -4.69
N SER A 831 -38.04 -1.53 -5.04
CA SER A 831 -38.57 -2.58 -4.15
C SER A 831 -37.52 -3.25 -3.25
N VAL A 832 -36.23 -3.04 -3.52
CA VAL A 832 -35.11 -3.72 -2.84
C VAL A 832 -34.51 -2.86 -1.71
N GLY A 833 -34.93 -1.60 -1.58
CA GLY A 833 -34.39 -0.62 -0.62
C GLY A 833 -35.04 -0.59 0.75
#